data_AF-A0A093RWU7-F1
#
_entry.id   AF-A0A093RWU7-F1
#
_cell.length_a   1.000
_cell.length_b   1.000
_cell.length_c   1.000
_cell.angle_alpha   90.00
_cell.angle_beta   90.00
_cell.angle_gamma   90.00
#
_symmetry.space_group_name_H-M   'P 1'
#
loop_
_entity.id
_entity.type
_entity.pdbx_description
1 polymer ?
#
loop_
_entity_poly.entity_id
_entity_poly.type
_entity_poly.pdbx_seq_one_letter_code
_entity_poly.pdbx_strand_id
1 'polypeptide(L)'
;DAEKKKEALNDEIEDLNGTLKAIEKRTEEILQEKEDVMKELDGKQILLESKERECITLTKLLEISREKESAVLSEREALEDNLNECVLEKKKQHDILIHKQTQKDKELRNFKKMELQLSMIYHSLEQEKSQHNRLKLEAEAIPKSNRVLLERRRELQKEIEMIKRSLAEQEMMSGMDAHILEECIAEEGRLFKEQEKCRDELSRLAHLTWLKVEEREQKSRDVQKAQIQLQNIVKEIKRKDLEIREHKKRKREIQNQLQRFAKMYDVIQKERNKCINLVHAAQQKASEIKNRVKLLGNEIENLRNTLITKERKLQKQHLKNTNNVAITDSLKNDYCKIVQIVHEMKEKKKQRCLDLEKLTNMVTCIEEETLQLHKKYERAIQQQNESGLMLRNREEELCILYEKINMQEMLCRNGDIEMQVMDEKIRFLKLKVAEKKRQIKLWLKALPVKNALDAHLVVLQIQYSQCKDRIKQMEEIFADPLNESRKRELGGKDPSPPELLKKIEQLEVELVQKEEKLLETDFLYEHVSQLTDRIRAVAENEKQDTLLLAKRTNKLQKMVKDRTQKMMALVAELSMKQALAIKLQQEMRDKERFLMTVSSRVDQGLPPPKEIENEWLKVLRNEKMQKAAAEARAKRAAEEEHAAAPGCVHTTAEQRPTAYVPDDEHSLPLPRPYGALAPFKPSEPGSNMRHFRKPAVKPIEI
;
A
#
# COMPACT_ATOMS: atom_id res chain seq x y z
N ASP A 1 64.25 -26.80 -46.84
CA ASP A 1 63.28 -27.54 -46.00
C ASP A 1 63.54 -27.40 -44.50
N ALA A 2 64.73 -27.71 -43.99
CA ALA A 2 65.02 -27.61 -42.55
C ALA A 2 64.77 -26.21 -41.96
N GLU A 3 65.20 -25.14 -42.63
CA GLU A 3 65.03 -23.77 -42.14
C GLU A 3 63.57 -23.31 -42.09
N LYS A 4 62.77 -23.60 -43.12
CA LYS A 4 61.32 -23.28 -43.10
C LYS A 4 60.55 -23.97 -41.98
N LYS A 5 60.98 -25.18 -41.57
CA LYS A 5 60.43 -25.84 -40.36
C LYS A 5 60.90 -25.17 -39.08
N LYS A 6 62.08 -24.57 -39.06
CA LYS A 6 62.61 -23.82 -37.91
C LYS A 6 61.93 -22.45 -37.76
N GLU A 7 61.63 -21.75 -38.86
CA GLU A 7 60.80 -20.53 -38.84
C GLU A 7 59.40 -20.84 -38.33
N ALA A 8 58.68 -21.81 -38.92
CA ALA A 8 57.34 -22.17 -38.45
C ALA A 8 57.29 -22.60 -36.97
N LEU A 9 58.32 -23.32 -36.47
CA LEU A 9 58.43 -23.65 -35.05
C LEU A 9 58.76 -22.43 -34.17
N ASN A 10 59.51 -21.44 -34.67
CA ASN A 10 59.72 -20.18 -33.97
C ASN A 10 58.42 -19.38 -33.89
N ASP A 11 57.64 -19.31 -34.96
CA ASP A 11 56.35 -18.62 -35.01
C ASP A 11 55.36 -19.27 -34.03
N GLU A 12 55.24 -20.61 -34.03
CA GLU A 12 54.47 -21.37 -33.04
C GLU A 12 54.95 -21.11 -31.59
N ILE A 13 56.26 -21.00 -31.37
CA ILE A 13 56.83 -20.65 -30.06
C ILE A 13 56.50 -19.20 -29.66
N GLU A 14 56.46 -18.25 -30.59
CA GLU A 14 56.12 -16.86 -30.28
C GLU A 14 54.63 -16.69 -29.97
N ASP A 15 53.73 -17.35 -30.70
CA ASP A 15 52.30 -17.44 -30.39
C ASP A 15 52.03 -18.15 -29.05
N LEU A 16 52.75 -19.24 -28.76
CA LEU A 16 52.67 -19.93 -27.46
C LEU A 16 53.18 -19.05 -26.31
N ASN A 17 54.21 -18.23 -26.52
CA ASN A 17 54.67 -17.24 -25.54
C ASN A 17 53.69 -16.07 -25.39
N GLY A 18 53.02 -15.65 -26.46
CA GLY A 18 51.97 -14.63 -26.43
C GLY A 18 50.74 -15.09 -25.65
N THR A 19 50.29 -16.33 -25.88
CA THR A 19 49.18 -16.94 -25.13
C THR A 19 49.55 -17.22 -23.67
N LEU A 20 50.78 -17.65 -23.37
CA LEU A 20 51.28 -17.75 -21.99
C LEU A 20 51.19 -16.41 -21.24
N LYS A 21 51.73 -15.32 -21.80
CA LYS A 21 51.67 -13.98 -21.19
C LYS A 21 50.23 -13.48 -21.00
N ALA A 22 49.33 -13.81 -21.91
CA ALA A 22 47.91 -13.50 -21.77
C ALA A 22 47.24 -14.30 -20.64
N ILE A 23 47.65 -15.56 -20.42
CA ILE A 23 47.20 -16.38 -19.30
C ILE A 23 47.79 -15.86 -17.98
N GLU A 24 49.10 -15.58 -17.92
CA GLU A 24 49.79 -15.02 -16.75
C GLU A 24 49.11 -13.74 -16.26
N LYS A 25 48.94 -12.75 -17.15
CA LYS A 25 48.25 -11.50 -16.85
C LYS A 25 46.82 -11.74 -16.33
N ARG A 26 46.10 -12.69 -16.92
CA ARG A 26 44.74 -13.04 -16.49
C ARG A 26 44.71 -13.76 -15.14
N THR A 27 45.72 -14.57 -14.81
CA THR A 27 45.85 -15.16 -13.48
C THR A 27 46.19 -14.12 -12.42
N GLU A 28 46.97 -13.09 -12.76
CA GLU A 28 47.28 -11.98 -11.86
C GLU A 28 46.07 -11.06 -11.63
N GLU A 29 45.27 -10.79 -12.68
CA GLU A 29 43.96 -10.14 -12.57
C GLU A 29 43.01 -10.92 -11.63
N ILE A 30 42.90 -12.25 -11.79
CA ILE A 30 42.08 -13.10 -10.93
C ILE A 30 42.61 -13.17 -9.48
N LEU A 31 43.93 -13.10 -9.27
CA LEU A 31 44.51 -13.02 -7.93
C LEU A 31 44.20 -11.69 -7.25
N GLN A 32 44.25 -10.57 -7.98
CA GLN A 32 43.85 -9.26 -7.48
C GLN A 32 42.35 -9.21 -7.14
N GLU A 33 41.48 -9.68 -8.03
CA GLU A 33 40.03 -9.81 -7.77
C GLU A 33 39.76 -10.65 -6.50
N LYS A 34 40.46 -11.77 -6.34
CA LYS A 34 40.38 -12.61 -5.13
C LYS A 34 40.82 -11.85 -3.88
N GLU A 35 41.93 -11.10 -3.92
CA GLU A 35 42.43 -10.37 -2.76
C GLU A 35 41.47 -9.24 -2.34
N ASP A 36 40.86 -8.55 -3.30
CA ASP A 36 39.89 -7.49 -3.01
C ASP A 36 38.55 -8.05 -2.52
N VAL A 37 38.11 -9.21 -3.01
CA VAL A 37 36.97 -9.96 -2.44
C VAL A 37 37.26 -10.45 -1.01
N MET A 38 38.49 -10.86 -0.69
CA MET A 38 38.87 -11.21 0.69
C MET A 38 38.83 -9.98 1.61
N LYS A 39 39.34 -8.81 1.16
CA LYS A 39 39.24 -7.55 1.92
C LYS A 39 37.79 -7.11 2.15
N GLU A 40 36.91 -7.28 1.16
CA GLU A 40 35.47 -7.04 1.36
C GLU A 40 34.87 -7.99 2.39
N LEU A 41 35.20 -9.29 2.32
CA LEU A 41 34.69 -10.32 3.23
C LEU A 41 35.11 -10.03 4.69
N ASP A 42 36.39 -9.77 4.94
CA ASP A 42 36.90 -9.38 6.26
C ASP A 42 36.20 -8.11 6.76
N GLY A 43 36.00 -7.12 5.87
CA GLY A 43 35.24 -5.91 6.17
C GLY A 43 33.78 -6.17 6.55
N LYS A 44 33.10 -7.14 5.90
CA LYS A 44 31.75 -7.58 6.31
C LYS A 44 31.78 -8.32 7.66
N GLN A 45 32.79 -9.15 7.89
CA GLN A 45 32.89 -9.97 9.10
C GLN A 45 33.15 -9.11 10.35
N ILE A 46 34.04 -8.11 10.26
CA ILE A 46 34.26 -7.12 11.33
C ILE A 46 32.97 -6.32 11.62
N LEU A 47 32.21 -5.95 10.57
CA LEU A 47 30.92 -5.28 10.73
C LEU A 47 29.87 -6.18 11.39
N LEU A 48 29.84 -7.47 11.05
CA LEU A 48 28.97 -8.47 11.67
C LEU A 48 29.28 -8.59 13.17
N GLU A 49 30.55 -8.81 13.54
CA GLU A 49 30.98 -8.89 14.93
C GLU A 49 30.62 -7.62 15.74
N SER A 50 30.76 -6.43 15.14
CA SER A 50 30.34 -5.17 15.78
C SER A 50 28.84 -5.17 16.07
N LYS A 51 28.03 -5.64 15.12
CA LYS A 51 26.57 -5.67 15.26
C LYS A 51 26.09 -6.77 16.20
N GLU A 52 26.76 -7.91 16.26
CA GLU A 52 26.52 -8.94 17.27
C GLU A 52 26.85 -8.43 18.68
N ARG A 53 27.98 -7.74 18.85
CA ARG A 53 28.34 -7.07 20.12
C ARG A 53 27.30 -6.03 20.53
N GLU A 54 26.85 -5.18 19.59
CA GLU A 54 25.75 -4.22 19.83
C GLU A 54 24.47 -4.95 20.29
N CYS A 55 24.02 -5.98 19.56
CA CYS A 55 22.86 -6.79 19.94
C CYS A 55 22.99 -7.40 21.34
N ILE A 56 24.15 -7.96 21.70
CA ILE A 56 24.41 -8.51 23.04
C ILE A 56 24.32 -7.41 24.12
N THR A 57 24.80 -6.19 23.86
CA THR A 57 24.64 -5.09 24.81
C THR A 57 23.18 -4.64 24.96
N LEU A 58 22.41 -4.61 23.87
CA LEU A 58 20.99 -4.27 23.90
C LEU A 58 20.15 -5.32 24.64
N THR A 59 20.40 -6.61 24.43
CA THR A 59 19.76 -7.69 25.19
C THR A 59 20.02 -7.55 26.69
N LYS A 60 21.27 -7.32 27.11
CA LYS A 60 21.61 -7.09 28.52
C LYS A 60 20.95 -5.86 29.12
N LEU A 61 20.82 -4.78 28.34
CA LEU A 61 20.09 -3.58 28.77
C LEU A 61 18.58 -3.83 28.91
N LEU A 62 17.99 -4.69 28.07
CA LEU A 62 16.59 -5.12 28.19
C LEU A 62 16.37 -6.04 29.41
N GLU A 63 17.29 -6.96 29.69
CA GLU A 63 17.27 -7.81 30.88
C GLU A 63 17.31 -6.97 32.17
N ILE A 64 18.31 -6.08 32.28
CA ILE A 64 18.44 -5.11 33.40
C ILE A 64 17.21 -4.19 33.51
N SER A 65 16.52 -3.90 32.42
CA SER A 65 15.28 -3.10 32.43
C SER A 65 14.08 -3.90 32.97
N ARG A 66 13.96 -5.18 32.61
CA ARG A 66 12.94 -6.10 33.15
C ARG A 66 13.14 -6.38 34.63
N GLU A 67 14.40 -6.52 35.09
CA GLU A 67 14.72 -6.68 36.51
C GLU A 67 14.28 -5.45 37.31
N LYS A 68 14.52 -4.24 36.79
CA LYS A 68 14.05 -2.98 37.41
C LYS A 68 12.53 -2.84 37.39
N GLU A 69 11.86 -3.23 36.31
CA GLU A 69 10.40 -3.26 36.23
C GLU A 69 9.81 -4.21 37.27
N SER A 70 10.36 -5.42 37.40
CA SER A 70 10.00 -6.40 38.42
C SER A 70 10.18 -5.85 39.85
N ALA A 71 11.34 -5.21 40.14
CA ALA A 71 11.58 -4.59 41.44
C ALA A 71 10.58 -3.46 41.76
N VAL A 72 10.25 -2.61 40.78
CA VAL A 72 9.25 -1.54 40.95
C VAL A 72 7.83 -2.10 41.15
N LEU A 73 7.50 -3.24 40.55
CA LEU A 73 6.24 -3.94 40.80
C LEU A 73 6.18 -4.48 42.24
N SER A 74 7.23 -5.13 42.75
CA SER A 74 7.28 -5.58 44.15
C SER A 74 7.31 -4.42 45.16
N GLU A 75 7.99 -3.31 44.85
CA GLU A 75 7.91 -2.09 45.66
C GLU A 75 6.48 -1.51 45.68
N ARG A 76 5.78 -1.54 44.54
CA ARG A 76 4.37 -1.12 44.47
C ARG A 76 3.48 -2.03 45.30
N GLU A 77 3.59 -3.34 45.18
CA GLU A 77 2.80 -4.31 45.95
C GLU A 77 2.98 -4.07 47.45
N ALA A 78 4.23 -3.93 47.91
CA ALA A 78 4.52 -3.58 49.30
C ALA A 78 3.91 -2.23 49.73
N LEU A 79 3.92 -1.21 48.87
CA LEU A 79 3.27 0.08 49.16
C LEU A 79 1.74 -0.01 49.19
N GLU A 80 1.14 -0.87 48.37
CA GLU A 80 -0.31 -1.09 48.29
C GLU A 80 -0.80 -1.86 49.53
N ASP A 81 -0.03 -2.84 50.03
CA ASP A 81 -0.26 -3.49 51.33
C ASP A 81 -0.10 -2.53 52.52
N ASN A 82 0.97 -1.72 52.56
CA ASN A 82 1.15 -0.69 53.59
C ASN A 82 -0.01 0.32 53.61
N LEU A 83 -0.54 0.68 52.44
CA LEU A 83 -1.73 1.54 52.33
C LEU A 83 -2.99 0.85 52.88
N ASN A 84 -3.18 -0.44 52.58
CA ASN A 84 -4.28 -1.24 53.12
C ASN A 84 -4.22 -1.36 54.65
N GLU A 85 -3.04 -1.58 55.23
CA GLU A 85 -2.85 -1.58 56.69
C GLU A 85 -3.15 -0.20 57.29
N CYS A 86 -2.66 0.89 56.69
CA CYS A 86 -2.98 2.26 57.12
C CYS A 86 -4.49 2.55 57.07
N VAL A 87 -5.21 2.04 56.08
CA VAL A 87 -6.68 2.17 55.96
C VAL A 87 -7.39 1.34 57.03
N LEU A 88 -6.91 0.13 57.34
CA LEU A 88 -7.43 -0.71 58.42
C LEU A 88 -7.21 -0.06 59.79
N GLU A 89 -6.02 0.47 60.07
CA GLU A 89 -5.73 1.16 61.33
C GLU A 89 -6.56 2.44 61.47
N LYS A 90 -6.72 3.22 60.38
CA LYS A 90 -7.62 4.39 60.38
C LYS A 90 -9.06 4.01 60.73
N LYS A 91 -9.57 2.84 60.31
CA LYS A 91 -10.88 2.33 60.71
C LYS A 91 -10.91 2.01 62.21
N LYS A 92 -9.97 1.21 62.72
CA LYS A 92 -9.86 0.89 64.16
C LYS A 92 -9.84 2.15 65.04
N GLN A 93 -9.03 3.16 64.66
CA GLN A 93 -8.94 4.42 65.40
C GLN A 93 -10.25 5.23 65.33
N HIS A 94 -10.99 5.16 64.22
CA HIS A 94 -12.33 5.77 64.11
C HIS A 94 -13.34 5.08 65.03
N ASP A 95 -13.36 3.75 65.06
CA ASP A 95 -14.24 2.97 65.93
C ASP A 95 -13.94 3.20 67.43
N ILE A 96 -12.66 3.28 67.79
CA ILE A 96 -12.21 3.67 69.15
C ILE A 96 -12.68 5.09 69.50
N LEU A 97 -12.59 6.04 68.56
CA LEU A 97 -13.04 7.42 68.77
C LEU A 97 -14.56 7.51 68.94
N ILE A 98 -15.34 6.78 68.13
CA ILE A 98 -16.80 6.63 68.31
C ILE A 98 -17.11 6.06 69.69
N HIS A 99 -16.44 4.97 70.09
CA HIS A 99 -16.66 4.36 71.39
C HIS A 99 -16.36 5.35 72.53
N LYS A 100 -15.23 6.08 72.47
CA LYS A 100 -14.87 7.09 73.47
C LYS A 100 -15.81 8.28 73.51
N GLN A 101 -16.35 8.73 72.37
CA GLN A 101 -17.38 9.76 72.35
C GLN A 101 -18.69 9.25 73.00
N THR A 102 -19.15 8.02 72.71
CA THR A 102 -20.33 7.47 73.41
C THR A 102 -20.11 7.23 74.91
N GLN A 103 -18.87 6.93 75.34
CA GLN A 103 -18.50 6.84 76.75
C GLN A 103 -18.61 8.22 77.43
N LYS A 104 -17.97 9.24 76.85
CA LYS A 104 -18.05 10.65 77.31
C LYS A 104 -19.49 11.13 77.41
N ASP A 105 -20.34 10.80 76.44
CA ASP A 105 -21.76 11.20 76.46
C ASP A 105 -22.59 10.43 77.48
N LYS A 106 -22.16 9.26 77.95
CA LYS A 106 -22.75 8.58 79.13
C LYS A 106 -22.29 9.26 80.42
N GLU A 107 -20.99 9.52 80.54
CA GLU A 107 -20.40 10.18 81.72
C GLU A 107 -20.96 11.60 81.93
N LEU A 108 -21.12 12.39 80.87
CA LEU A 108 -21.75 13.72 80.92
C LEU A 108 -23.22 13.68 81.39
N ARG A 109 -23.96 12.63 81.00
CA ARG A 109 -25.34 12.41 81.49
C ARG A 109 -25.38 11.98 82.96
N ASN A 110 -24.37 11.27 83.44
CA ASN A 110 -24.24 10.92 84.86
C ASN A 110 -23.81 12.14 85.70
N PHE A 111 -22.87 12.95 85.21
CA PHE A 111 -22.47 14.20 85.87
C PHE A 111 -23.66 15.12 86.11
N LYS A 112 -24.49 15.37 85.08
CA LYS A 112 -25.71 16.21 85.22
C LYS A 112 -26.72 15.66 86.23
N LYS A 113 -26.79 14.34 86.44
CA LYS A 113 -27.63 13.74 87.51
C LYS A 113 -27.05 14.02 88.90
N MET A 114 -25.74 13.88 89.07
CA MET A 114 -25.05 14.19 90.33
C MET A 114 -25.10 15.68 90.67
N GLU A 115 -25.00 16.56 89.67
CA GLU A 115 -25.14 18.02 89.80
C GLU A 115 -26.53 18.43 90.31
N LEU A 116 -27.60 17.81 89.78
CA LEU A 116 -28.97 17.99 90.28
C LEU A 116 -29.14 17.46 91.70
N GLN A 117 -28.58 16.28 92.02
CA GLN A 117 -28.60 15.72 93.39
C GLN A 117 -27.86 16.62 94.40
N LEU A 118 -26.72 17.19 94.01
CA LEU A 118 -25.96 18.13 94.84
C LEU A 118 -26.78 19.39 95.15
N SER A 119 -27.47 19.94 94.16
CA SER A 119 -28.38 21.09 94.31
C SER A 119 -29.49 20.82 95.33
N MET A 120 -30.14 19.64 95.25
CA MET A 120 -31.17 19.24 96.21
C MET A 120 -30.62 19.19 97.65
N ILE A 121 -29.42 18.62 97.85
CA ILE A 121 -28.78 18.53 99.17
C ILE A 121 -28.45 19.92 99.73
N TYR A 122 -27.99 20.86 98.89
CA TYR A 122 -27.73 22.25 99.31
C TYR A 122 -29.00 22.95 99.80
N HIS A 123 -30.15 22.75 99.14
CA HIS A 123 -31.41 23.32 99.60
C HIS A 123 -31.87 22.74 100.95
N SER A 124 -31.71 21.43 101.18
CA SER A 124 -32.02 20.81 102.49
C SER A 124 -31.11 21.32 103.62
N LEU A 125 -29.82 21.55 103.35
CA LEU A 125 -28.87 22.06 104.34
C LEU A 125 -29.23 23.47 104.84
N GLU A 126 -29.76 24.33 103.98
CA GLU A 126 -30.16 25.69 104.37
C GLU A 126 -31.42 25.70 105.24
N GLN A 127 -32.34 24.75 105.00
CA GLN A 127 -33.54 24.57 105.82
C GLN A 127 -33.21 24.20 107.27
N GLU A 128 -32.24 23.29 107.50
CA GLU A 128 -31.84 22.86 108.85
C GLU A 128 -31.19 23.98 109.67
N LYS A 129 -30.34 24.83 109.05
CA LYS A 129 -29.75 26.00 109.73
C LYS A 129 -30.80 26.94 110.32
N SER A 130 -31.91 27.13 109.60
CA SER A 130 -32.99 28.03 110.04
C SER A 130 -33.67 27.56 111.34
N GLN A 131 -33.78 26.24 111.54
CA GLN A 131 -34.43 25.64 112.70
C GLN A 131 -33.55 25.75 113.96
N HIS A 132 -32.25 25.48 113.84
CA HIS A 132 -31.29 25.53 114.96
C HIS A 132 -31.28 26.90 115.65
N ASN A 133 -31.34 27.99 114.88
CA ASN A 133 -31.31 29.35 115.42
C ASN A 133 -32.53 29.69 116.29
N ARG A 134 -33.68 29.04 116.10
CA ARG A 134 -34.89 29.31 116.88
C ARG A 134 -34.79 28.76 118.30
N LEU A 135 -34.36 27.50 118.43
CA LEU A 135 -34.27 26.78 119.70
C LEU A 135 -33.31 27.42 120.70
N LYS A 136 -32.25 28.08 120.21
CA LYS A 136 -31.24 28.71 121.08
C LYS A 136 -31.82 29.84 121.96
N LEU A 137 -32.79 30.60 121.44
CA LEU A 137 -33.34 31.78 122.12
C LEU A 137 -34.28 31.44 123.29
N GLU A 138 -34.78 30.21 123.36
CA GLU A 138 -35.76 29.79 124.38
C GLU A 138 -35.09 29.42 125.73
N ALA A 139 -33.76 29.25 125.78
CA ALA A 139 -33.05 28.67 126.93
C ALA A 139 -32.56 29.68 128.00
N GLU A 140 -32.47 30.98 127.71
CA GLU A 140 -31.63 31.93 128.47
C GLU A 140 -32.33 32.67 129.64
N ALA A 141 -33.56 32.27 130.03
CA ALA A 141 -34.52 33.19 130.69
C ALA A 141 -34.77 33.06 132.22
N ILE A 142 -34.12 32.17 132.98
CA ILE A 142 -34.73 31.59 134.20
C ILE A 142 -34.53 32.32 135.56
N PRO A 143 -33.32 32.48 136.14
CA PRO A 143 -33.17 32.41 137.61
C PRO A 143 -33.08 33.75 138.38
N LYS A 144 -34.04 34.08 139.28
CA LYS A 144 -34.03 35.32 140.11
C LYS A 144 -34.56 35.26 141.57
N SER A 145 -34.82 34.09 142.18
CA SER A 145 -35.81 34.01 143.28
C SER A 145 -35.39 34.14 144.78
N ASN A 146 -34.10 34.19 145.16
CA ASN A 146 -33.66 33.45 146.38
C ASN A 146 -33.00 34.23 147.56
N ARG A 147 -33.48 35.41 148.01
CA ARG A 147 -32.68 36.34 148.89
C ARG A 147 -33.19 36.72 150.31
N VAL A 148 -34.33 36.22 150.82
CA VAL A 148 -35.12 36.97 151.86
C VAL A 148 -34.96 36.52 153.34
N LEU A 149 -34.44 35.33 153.66
CA LEU A 149 -34.77 34.63 154.93
C LEU A 149 -33.95 34.96 156.22
N LEU A 150 -33.07 35.96 156.26
CA LEU A 150 -31.92 35.95 157.21
C LEU A 150 -32.04 36.75 158.54
N GLU A 151 -33.02 37.64 158.73
CA GLU A 151 -32.85 38.74 159.71
C GLU A 151 -33.40 38.50 161.14
N ARG A 152 -34.31 37.54 161.34
CA ARG A 152 -35.22 37.45 162.51
C ARG A 152 -34.61 37.02 163.86
N ARG A 153 -33.29 36.82 164.00
CA ARG A 153 -32.69 36.08 165.14
C ARG A 153 -32.12 36.91 166.31
N ARG A 154 -32.27 38.23 166.35
CA ARG A 154 -31.44 39.12 167.21
C ARG A 154 -32.06 39.68 168.50
N GLU A 155 -33.34 39.43 168.77
CA GLU A 155 -34.12 40.29 169.68
C GLU A 155 -34.19 39.80 171.14
N LEU A 156 -34.05 38.50 171.40
CA LEU A 156 -34.43 37.84 172.68
C LEU A 156 -33.50 38.04 173.89
N GLN A 157 -32.33 38.67 173.76
CA GLN A 157 -31.24 38.49 174.74
C GLN A 157 -31.15 39.54 175.86
N LYS A 158 -32.10 40.49 175.95
CA LYS A 158 -32.00 41.66 176.86
C LYS A 158 -32.74 41.57 178.20
N GLU A 159 -33.56 40.54 178.42
CA GLU A 159 -34.58 40.55 179.48
C GLU A 159 -34.07 40.08 180.86
N ILE A 160 -32.88 39.48 180.93
CA ILE A 160 -32.43 38.70 182.11
C ILE A 160 -31.82 39.54 183.24
N GLU A 161 -31.18 40.68 182.93
CA GLU A 161 -30.31 41.39 183.90
C GLU A 161 -31.05 42.16 185.01
N MET A 162 -32.36 42.40 184.89
CA MET A 162 -33.10 43.22 185.85
C MET A 162 -33.29 42.57 187.23
N ILE A 163 -33.33 41.23 187.30
CA ILE A 163 -33.86 40.50 188.47
C ILE A 163 -32.91 40.52 189.68
N LYS A 164 -31.60 40.68 189.49
CA LYS A 164 -30.61 40.50 190.57
C LYS A 164 -30.57 41.59 191.64
N ARG A 165 -31.08 42.80 191.37
CA ARG A 165 -30.87 43.96 192.26
C ARG A 165 -31.88 44.09 193.41
N SER A 166 -32.99 43.36 193.39
CA SER A 166 -34.11 43.52 194.34
C SER A 166 -34.05 42.63 195.59
N LEU A 167 -32.91 41.98 195.88
CA LEU A 167 -32.81 40.96 196.94
C LEU A 167 -32.02 41.43 198.19
N ALA A 168 -31.36 42.59 198.14
CA ALA A 168 -30.33 42.97 199.12
C ALA A 168 -30.82 43.84 200.30
N GLU A 169 -32.09 44.27 200.32
CA GLU A 169 -32.55 45.39 201.16
C GLU A 169 -33.35 44.96 202.42
N GLN A 170 -33.41 43.67 202.77
CA GLN A 170 -34.52 43.14 203.57
C GLN A 170 -34.21 42.54 204.97
N GLU A 171 -32.95 42.46 205.44
CA GLU A 171 -32.62 41.84 206.75
C GLU A 171 -31.55 42.61 207.58
N MET A 172 -31.88 42.98 208.83
CA MET A 172 -30.92 43.42 209.89
C MET A 172 -31.58 43.39 211.29
N MET A 173 -30.86 42.94 212.34
CA MET A 173 -30.93 43.44 213.74
C MET A 173 -29.88 42.73 214.66
N SER A 174 -28.65 43.26 214.78
CA SER A 174 -27.72 43.18 215.95
C SER A 174 -26.37 43.80 215.58
N GLY A 175 -25.53 44.20 216.56
CA GLY A 175 -24.40 45.11 216.34
C GLY A 175 -22.97 44.60 216.59
N MET A 176 -22.75 43.47 217.29
CA MET A 176 -21.39 43.04 217.65
C MET A 176 -20.62 42.44 216.46
N ASP A 177 -21.32 41.72 215.59
CA ASP A 177 -20.73 40.98 214.47
C ASP A 177 -20.24 41.89 213.34
N ALA A 178 -20.75 43.13 213.28
CA ALA A 178 -20.43 44.10 212.22
C ALA A 178 -18.95 44.50 212.20
N HIS A 179 -18.33 44.74 213.37
CA HIS A 179 -16.95 45.24 213.44
C HIS A 179 -15.91 44.19 213.00
N ILE A 180 -16.15 42.89 213.27
CA ILE A 180 -15.26 41.82 212.82
C ILE A 180 -15.36 41.65 211.30
N LEU A 181 -16.57 41.82 210.75
CA LEU A 181 -16.80 41.76 209.31
C LEU A 181 -16.07 42.88 208.55
N GLU A 182 -16.03 44.10 209.08
CA GLU A 182 -15.34 45.24 208.45
C GLU A 182 -13.81 45.05 208.35
N GLU A 183 -13.15 44.48 209.37
CA GLU A 183 -11.70 44.17 209.28
C GLU A 183 -11.40 43.07 208.25
N CYS A 184 -12.26 42.04 208.15
CA CYS A 184 -12.13 41.02 207.10
C CYS A 184 -12.26 41.62 205.69
N ILE A 185 -13.25 42.50 205.47
CA ILE A 185 -13.44 43.22 204.20
C ILE A 185 -12.21 44.07 203.84
N ALA A 186 -11.54 44.67 204.83
CA ALA A 186 -10.35 45.51 204.61
C ALA A 186 -9.11 44.71 204.17
N GLU A 187 -8.89 43.50 204.70
CA GLU A 187 -7.79 42.62 204.28
C GLU A 187 -8.07 41.97 202.91
N GLU A 188 -9.31 41.51 202.70
CA GLU A 188 -9.77 40.99 201.40
C GLU A 188 -9.61 42.04 200.29
N GLY A 189 -9.96 43.30 200.58
CA GLY A 189 -9.76 44.46 199.69
C GLY A 189 -8.30 44.84 199.43
N ARG A 190 -7.33 44.33 200.20
CA ARG A 190 -5.89 44.42 199.86
C ARG A 190 -5.48 43.29 198.91
N LEU A 191 -5.86 42.05 199.22
CA LEU A 191 -5.55 40.89 198.38
C LEU A 191 -6.13 41.02 196.97
N PHE A 192 -7.35 41.57 196.85
CA PHE A 192 -7.99 41.83 195.56
C PHE A 192 -7.15 42.76 194.64
N LYS A 193 -6.43 43.74 195.21
CA LYS A 193 -5.62 44.70 194.44
C LYS A 193 -4.32 44.10 193.91
N GLU A 194 -3.67 43.22 194.67
CA GLU A 194 -2.51 42.47 194.14
C GLU A 194 -2.96 41.42 193.11
N GLN A 195 -4.11 40.77 193.32
CA GLN A 195 -4.71 39.89 192.32
C GLN A 195 -5.02 40.63 191.00
N GLU A 196 -5.55 41.85 191.09
CA GLU A 196 -5.89 42.67 189.91
C GLU A 196 -4.65 43.09 189.12
N LYS A 197 -3.57 43.55 189.78
CA LYS A 197 -2.27 43.79 189.12
C LYS A 197 -1.74 42.56 188.39
N CYS A 198 -1.78 41.38 189.04
CA CYS A 198 -1.33 40.13 188.43
C CYS A 198 -2.18 39.77 187.18
N ARG A 199 -3.48 40.08 187.21
CA ARG A 199 -4.40 39.86 186.09
C ARG A 199 -4.13 40.81 184.93
N ASP A 200 -3.77 42.06 185.18
CA ASP A 200 -3.41 43.03 184.14
C ASP A 200 -2.08 42.69 183.47
N GLU A 201 -1.07 42.26 184.23
CA GLU A 201 0.23 41.84 183.69
C GLU A 201 0.09 40.55 182.84
N LEU A 202 -0.72 39.58 183.30
CA LEU A 202 -1.13 38.42 182.50
C LEU A 202 -1.87 38.83 181.22
N SER A 203 -2.77 39.80 181.29
CA SER A 203 -3.53 40.29 180.13
C SER A 203 -2.62 40.96 179.09
N ARG A 204 -1.60 41.72 179.55
CA ARG A 204 -0.57 42.32 178.70
C ARG A 204 0.29 41.26 178.00
N LEU A 205 0.71 40.22 178.72
CA LEU A 205 1.48 39.11 178.14
C LEU A 205 0.65 38.29 177.15
N ALA A 206 -0.63 38.05 177.44
CA ALA A 206 -1.56 37.39 176.52
C ALA A 206 -1.75 38.19 175.22
N HIS A 207 -1.92 39.51 175.31
CA HIS A 207 -2.06 40.38 174.13
C HIS A 207 -0.79 40.42 173.26
N LEU A 208 0.40 40.50 173.88
CA LEU A 208 1.67 40.44 173.14
C LEU A 208 1.88 39.08 172.46
N THR A 209 1.48 37.99 173.12
CA THR A 209 1.53 36.64 172.56
C THR A 209 0.59 36.50 171.36
N TRP A 210 -0.65 37.01 171.47
CA TRP A 210 -1.62 37.04 170.38
C TRP A 210 -1.11 37.80 169.15
N LEU A 211 -0.55 39.02 169.34
CA LEU A 211 0.07 39.80 168.26
C LEU A 211 1.19 39.03 167.54
N LYS A 212 2.01 38.25 168.27
CA LYS A 212 3.10 37.47 167.67
C LYS A 212 2.62 36.19 166.97
N VAL A 213 1.49 35.63 167.39
CA VAL A 213 0.80 34.58 166.62
C VAL A 213 0.23 35.17 165.32
N GLU A 214 -0.46 36.31 165.38
CA GLU A 214 -1.07 36.92 164.19
C GLU A 214 -0.03 37.42 163.17
N GLU A 215 1.09 38.01 163.62
CA GLU A 215 2.25 38.29 162.74
C GLU A 215 2.78 37.04 162.02
N ARG A 216 2.88 35.92 162.75
CA ARG A 216 3.38 34.65 162.21
C ARG A 216 2.40 34.07 161.20
N GLU A 217 1.11 34.08 161.52
CA GLU A 217 0.08 33.67 160.57
C GLU A 217 0.08 34.54 159.32
N GLN A 218 0.18 35.86 159.46
CA GLN A 218 0.17 36.77 158.33
C GLN A 218 1.36 36.54 157.40
N LYS A 219 2.57 36.41 157.96
CA LYS A 219 3.79 36.05 157.21
C LYS A 219 3.63 34.67 156.54
N SER A 220 3.00 33.70 157.20
CA SER A 220 2.69 32.39 156.62
C SER A 220 1.71 32.49 155.44
N ARG A 221 0.61 33.24 155.60
CA ARG A 221 -0.38 33.52 154.53
C ARG A 221 0.27 34.18 153.31
N ASP A 222 1.17 35.14 153.53
CA ASP A 222 1.82 35.87 152.44
C ASP A 222 2.90 35.05 151.72
N VAL A 223 3.67 34.21 152.43
CA VAL A 223 4.53 33.18 151.82
C VAL A 223 3.70 32.20 150.99
N GLN A 224 2.55 31.75 151.50
CA GLN A 224 1.69 30.80 150.79
C GLN A 224 1.08 31.41 149.52
N LYS A 225 0.65 32.68 149.55
CA LYS A 225 0.24 33.45 148.36
C LYS A 225 1.36 33.54 147.33
N ALA A 226 2.56 33.93 147.75
CA ALA A 226 3.72 34.06 146.86
C ALA A 226 4.10 32.71 146.23
N GLN A 227 4.01 31.61 146.98
CA GLN A 227 4.29 30.27 146.47
C GLN A 227 3.24 29.79 145.47
N ILE A 228 1.96 30.12 145.67
CA ILE A 228 0.87 29.88 144.69
C ILE A 228 1.11 30.71 143.41
N GLN A 229 1.47 31.98 143.53
CA GLN A 229 1.81 32.83 142.38
C GLN A 229 3.00 32.27 141.60
N LEU A 230 4.07 31.87 142.28
CA LEU A 230 5.24 31.25 141.65
C LEU A 230 4.87 29.95 140.91
N GLN A 231 4.08 29.07 141.52
CA GLN A 231 3.59 27.86 140.86
C GLN A 231 2.76 28.17 139.60
N ASN A 232 1.95 29.23 139.62
CA ASN A 232 1.15 29.62 138.46
C ASN A 232 2.02 30.23 137.35
N ILE A 233 3.01 31.07 137.68
CA ILE A 233 4.00 31.58 136.72
C ILE A 233 4.79 30.42 136.08
N VAL A 234 5.21 29.42 136.85
CA VAL A 234 5.89 28.21 136.33
C VAL A 234 4.98 27.40 135.40
N LYS A 235 3.65 27.33 135.66
CA LYS A 235 2.68 26.69 134.75
C LYS A 235 2.51 27.49 133.45
N GLU A 236 2.45 28.83 133.51
CA GLU A 236 2.39 29.71 132.34
C GLU A 236 3.65 29.57 131.47
N ILE A 237 4.85 29.62 132.06
CA ILE A 237 6.12 29.41 131.34
C ILE A 237 6.10 28.05 130.62
N LYS A 238 5.71 26.97 131.30
CA LYS A 238 5.59 25.63 130.70
C LYS A 238 4.57 25.57 129.56
N ARG A 239 3.49 26.36 129.60
CA ARG A 239 2.52 26.50 128.49
C ARG A 239 3.14 27.26 127.32
N LYS A 240 3.81 28.38 127.57
CA LYS A 240 4.49 29.16 126.51
C LYS A 240 5.63 28.38 125.85
N ASP A 241 6.35 27.55 126.60
CA ASP A 241 7.32 26.60 126.05
C ASP A 241 6.69 25.56 125.11
N LEU A 242 5.47 25.10 125.39
CA LEU A 242 4.72 24.20 124.49
C LEU A 242 4.29 24.94 123.23
N GLU A 243 3.67 26.12 123.35
CA GLU A 243 3.30 26.98 122.22
C GLU A 243 4.52 27.28 121.32
N ILE A 244 5.66 27.66 121.91
CA ILE A 244 6.91 27.93 121.18
C ILE A 244 7.43 26.67 120.48
N ARG A 245 7.34 25.48 121.09
CA ARG A 245 7.71 24.21 120.44
C ARG A 245 6.80 23.90 119.24
N GLU A 246 5.50 24.14 119.35
CA GLU A 246 4.57 23.98 118.22
C GLU A 246 4.85 24.97 117.09
N HIS A 247 5.04 26.26 117.38
CA HIS A 247 5.36 27.24 116.36
C HIS A 247 6.71 26.93 115.68
N LYS A 248 7.70 26.41 116.41
CA LYS A 248 8.96 25.87 115.85
C LYS A 248 8.78 24.57 115.05
N LYS A 249 7.72 23.78 115.29
CA LYS A 249 7.33 22.63 114.45
C LYS A 249 6.68 23.11 113.15
N ARG A 250 5.63 23.95 113.26
CA ARG A 250 4.90 24.55 112.13
C ARG A 250 5.83 25.32 111.18
N LYS A 251 6.79 26.10 111.69
CA LYS A 251 7.81 26.80 110.86
C LYS A 251 8.63 25.82 110.02
N ARG A 252 9.09 24.70 110.61
CA ARG A 252 9.87 23.68 109.89
C ARG A 252 9.03 22.94 108.85
N GLU A 253 7.76 22.68 109.15
CA GLU A 253 6.82 22.05 108.22
C GLU A 253 6.57 22.94 106.99
N ILE A 254 6.30 24.23 107.19
CA ILE A 254 6.14 25.22 106.11
C ILE A 254 7.44 25.40 105.30
N GLN A 255 8.59 25.47 105.96
CA GLN A 255 9.90 25.57 105.29
C GLN A 255 10.20 24.32 104.43
N ASN A 256 9.86 23.12 104.92
CA ASN A 256 9.98 21.89 104.15
C ASN A 256 9.00 21.83 102.97
N GLN A 257 7.78 22.37 103.12
CA GLN A 257 6.82 22.51 102.01
C GLN A 257 7.35 23.47 100.93
N LEU A 258 7.82 24.66 101.32
CA LEU A 258 8.46 25.62 100.39
C LEU A 258 9.63 25.00 99.64
N GLN A 259 10.51 24.25 100.31
CA GLN A 259 11.64 23.58 99.65
C GLN A 259 11.19 22.46 98.69
N ARG A 260 10.07 21.77 98.97
CA ARG A 260 9.46 20.82 98.03
C ARG A 260 8.86 21.53 96.81
N PHE A 261 8.16 22.64 97.00
CA PHE A 261 7.60 23.44 95.91
C PHE A 261 8.68 24.03 95.00
N ALA A 262 9.79 24.54 95.57
CA ALA A 262 10.93 25.03 94.79
C ALA A 262 11.51 23.92 93.88
N LYS A 263 11.80 22.74 94.45
CA LYS A 263 12.28 21.57 93.68
C LYS A 263 11.29 21.13 92.60
N MET A 264 9.98 21.22 92.85
CA MET A 264 8.95 20.91 91.85
C MET A 264 8.91 21.95 90.73
N TYR A 265 9.08 23.23 91.06
CA TYR A 265 9.19 24.31 90.07
C TYR A 265 10.44 24.14 89.18
N ASP A 266 11.60 23.79 89.76
CA ASP A 266 12.82 23.49 89.00
C ASP A 266 12.61 22.37 87.96
N VAL A 267 11.85 21.32 88.33
CA VAL A 267 11.49 20.21 87.42
C VAL A 267 10.54 20.68 86.33
N ILE A 268 9.50 21.44 86.68
CA ILE A 268 8.54 22.01 85.71
C ILE A 268 9.26 22.96 84.73
N GLN A 269 10.21 23.77 85.19
CA GLN A 269 11.00 24.67 84.34
C GLN A 269 11.93 23.89 83.40
N LYS A 270 12.56 22.79 83.87
CA LYS A 270 13.38 21.90 83.04
C LYS A 270 12.55 21.20 81.96
N GLU A 271 11.39 20.66 82.32
CA GLU A 271 10.49 20.03 81.34
C GLU A 271 9.89 21.06 80.37
N ARG A 272 9.53 22.28 80.82
CA ARG A 272 9.14 23.38 79.92
C ARG A 272 10.23 23.68 78.90
N ASN A 273 11.48 23.85 79.34
CA ASN A 273 12.60 24.14 78.43
C ASN A 273 12.87 23.00 77.45
N LYS A 274 12.75 21.74 77.91
CA LYS A 274 12.83 20.53 77.07
C LYS A 274 11.71 20.47 76.03
N CYS A 275 10.46 20.78 76.40
CA CYS A 275 9.35 20.91 75.45
C CYS A 275 9.59 22.04 74.43
N ILE A 276 10.08 23.21 74.86
CA ILE A 276 10.43 24.33 73.96
C ILE A 276 11.51 23.89 72.96
N ASN A 277 12.57 23.22 73.41
CA ASN A 277 13.62 22.71 72.52
C ASN A 277 13.10 21.66 71.53
N LEU A 278 12.21 20.76 71.96
CA LEU A 278 11.55 19.79 71.08
C LEU A 278 10.65 20.47 70.04
N VAL A 279 9.92 21.52 70.42
CA VAL A 279 9.11 22.34 69.50
C VAL A 279 10.00 23.06 68.48
N HIS A 280 11.11 23.67 68.89
CA HIS A 280 12.05 24.29 67.95
C HIS A 280 12.67 23.27 66.98
N ALA A 281 13.08 22.10 67.47
CA ALA A 281 13.62 21.03 66.61
C ALA A 281 12.57 20.48 65.63
N ALA A 282 11.31 20.33 66.05
CA ALA A 282 10.20 19.96 65.18
C ALA A 282 9.90 21.04 64.13
N GLN A 283 9.89 22.31 64.53
CA GLN A 283 9.68 23.46 63.64
C GLN A 283 10.79 23.56 62.58
N GLN A 284 12.04 23.33 62.97
CA GLN A 284 13.18 23.28 62.04
C GLN A 284 13.02 22.14 61.04
N LYS A 285 12.78 20.90 61.50
CA LYS A 285 12.56 19.75 60.61
C LYS A 285 11.37 19.97 59.66
N ALA A 286 10.28 20.58 60.14
CA ALA A 286 9.14 20.93 59.28
C ALA A 286 9.53 21.95 58.19
N SER A 287 10.43 22.89 58.48
CA SER A 287 10.96 23.84 57.49
C SER A 287 11.90 23.17 56.47
N GLU A 288 12.73 22.23 56.91
CA GLU A 288 13.62 21.43 56.06
C GLU A 288 12.81 20.55 55.10
N ILE A 289 11.80 19.83 55.62
CA ILE A 289 10.87 19.03 54.81
C ILE A 289 10.11 19.92 53.81
N LYS A 290 9.60 21.08 54.23
CA LYS A 290 8.91 22.04 53.35
C LYS A 290 9.81 22.54 52.22
N ASN A 291 11.10 22.75 52.49
CA ASN A 291 12.07 23.14 51.46
C ASN A 291 12.41 21.97 50.52
N ARG A 292 12.56 20.74 51.05
CA ARG A 292 12.75 19.53 50.24
C ARG A 292 11.57 19.25 49.31
N VAL A 293 10.33 19.44 49.79
CA VAL A 293 9.10 19.32 48.96
C VAL A 293 9.08 20.36 47.84
N LYS A 294 9.52 21.60 48.08
CA LYS A 294 9.68 22.61 47.01
C LYS A 294 10.72 22.20 45.97
N LEU A 295 11.88 21.69 46.40
CA LEU A 295 12.93 21.23 45.49
C LEU A 295 12.44 20.07 44.61
N LEU A 296 11.80 19.06 45.20
CA LEU A 296 11.19 17.95 44.48
C LEU A 296 10.06 18.42 43.53
N GLY A 297 9.28 19.42 43.92
CA GLY A 297 8.27 20.03 43.05
C GLY A 297 8.88 20.70 41.81
N ASN A 298 9.97 21.45 41.98
CA ASN A 298 10.72 22.04 40.87
C ASN A 298 11.36 20.96 39.98
N GLU A 299 11.87 19.88 40.57
CA GLU A 299 12.48 18.75 39.85
C GLU A 299 11.45 17.98 39.02
N ILE A 300 10.26 17.70 39.59
CA ILE A 300 9.12 17.13 38.86
C ILE A 300 8.71 18.04 37.69
N GLU A 301 8.70 19.36 37.86
CA GLU A 301 8.33 20.29 36.79
C GLU A 301 9.42 20.40 35.71
N ASN A 302 10.70 20.33 36.08
CA ASN A 302 11.82 20.19 35.12
C ASN A 302 11.74 18.88 34.32
N LEU A 303 11.38 17.77 34.98
CA LEU A 303 11.17 16.47 34.34
C LEU A 303 9.95 16.48 33.40
N ARG A 304 8.84 17.11 33.78
CA ARG A 304 7.66 17.33 32.91
C ARG A 304 8.01 18.17 31.69
N ASN A 305 8.71 19.28 31.85
CA ASN A 305 9.15 20.10 30.72
C ASN A 305 10.10 19.31 29.80
N THR A 306 11.02 18.53 30.39
CA THR A 306 11.89 17.62 29.62
C THR A 306 11.07 16.58 28.83
N LEU A 307 10.10 15.92 29.46
CA LEU A 307 9.16 14.99 28.83
C LEU A 307 8.43 15.65 27.65
N ILE A 308 7.83 16.82 27.84
CA ILE A 308 7.12 17.57 26.79
C ILE A 308 8.05 17.93 25.61
N THR A 309 9.33 18.25 25.85
CA THR A 309 10.28 18.48 24.73
C THR A 309 10.69 17.18 24.02
N LYS A 310 10.68 16.04 24.71
CA LYS A 310 10.92 14.71 24.11
C LYS A 310 9.69 14.27 23.30
N GLU A 311 8.50 14.44 23.84
CA GLU A 311 7.19 14.22 23.20
C GLU A 311 7.12 14.95 21.84
N ARG A 312 7.37 16.28 21.85
CA ARG A 312 7.38 17.10 20.62
C ARG A 312 8.45 16.65 19.61
N LYS A 313 9.59 16.15 20.06
CA LYS A 313 10.64 15.59 19.19
C LYS A 313 10.21 14.24 18.60
N LEU A 314 9.60 13.37 19.39
CA LEU A 314 9.07 12.08 18.98
C LEU A 314 7.94 12.25 17.95
N GLN A 315 6.95 13.11 18.24
CA GLN A 315 5.86 13.45 17.33
C GLN A 315 6.37 14.02 15.98
N LYS A 316 7.43 14.85 16.01
CA LYS A 316 8.09 15.35 14.79
C LYS A 316 8.80 14.25 13.98
N GLN A 317 9.30 13.20 14.64
CA GLN A 317 9.87 12.03 13.96
C GLN A 317 8.77 11.09 13.44
N HIS A 318 7.65 10.91 14.14
CA HIS A 318 6.49 10.18 13.61
C HIS A 318 5.96 10.83 12.33
N LEU A 319 5.74 12.15 12.32
CA LEU A 319 5.32 12.89 11.12
C LEU A 319 6.29 12.72 9.94
N LYS A 320 7.60 12.73 10.20
CA LYS A 320 8.63 12.41 9.19
C LYS A 320 8.52 10.98 8.69
N ASN A 321 8.37 10.00 9.58
CA ASN A 321 8.26 8.60 9.21
C ASN A 321 7.00 8.32 8.39
N THR A 322 5.84 8.88 8.76
CA THR A 322 4.60 8.78 7.97
C THR A 322 4.77 9.39 6.58
N ASN A 323 5.43 10.55 6.46
CA ASN A 323 5.74 11.15 5.16
C ASN A 323 6.71 10.29 4.34
N ASN A 324 7.77 9.75 4.96
CA ASN A 324 8.71 8.86 4.30
C ASN A 324 8.06 7.56 3.82
N VAL A 325 7.10 7.00 4.57
CA VAL A 325 6.29 5.85 4.15
C VAL A 325 5.43 6.21 2.94
N ALA A 326 4.71 7.34 2.97
CA ALA A 326 3.90 7.79 1.83
C ALA A 326 4.75 8.00 0.56
N ILE A 327 5.94 8.60 0.67
CA ILE A 327 6.91 8.74 -0.43
C ILE A 327 7.42 7.36 -0.91
N THR A 328 7.70 6.45 0.02
CA THR A 328 8.15 5.08 -0.30
C THR A 328 7.08 4.32 -1.07
N ASP A 329 5.81 4.47 -0.69
CA ASP A 329 4.68 3.79 -1.34
C ASP A 329 4.29 4.42 -2.68
N SER A 330 4.48 5.74 -2.87
CA SER A 330 4.40 6.34 -4.21
C SER A 330 5.52 5.84 -5.12
N LEU A 331 6.77 5.75 -4.61
CA LEU A 331 7.90 5.22 -5.37
C LEU A 331 7.73 3.73 -5.72
N LYS A 332 7.17 2.90 -4.83
CA LYS A 332 6.78 1.52 -5.15
C LYS A 332 5.74 1.47 -6.26
N ASN A 333 4.73 2.33 -6.21
CA ASN A 333 3.67 2.39 -7.22
C ASN A 333 4.24 2.78 -8.60
N ASP A 334 5.11 3.80 -8.65
CA ASP A 334 5.77 4.21 -9.89
C ASP A 334 6.76 3.16 -10.41
N TYR A 335 7.49 2.47 -9.53
CA TYR A 335 8.28 1.29 -9.89
C TYR A 335 7.42 0.18 -10.51
N CYS A 336 6.27 -0.15 -9.93
CA CYS A 336 5.34 -1.14 -10.48
C CYS A 336 4.81 -0.73 -11.88
N LYS A 337 4.51 0.55 -12.11
CA LYS A 337 4.15 1.06 -13.46
C LYS A 337 5.30 0.89 -14.45
N ILE A 338 6.54 1.20 -14.05
CA ILE A 338 7.73 1.02 -14.89
C ILE A 338 7.95 -0.48 -15.20
N VAL A 339 7.77 -1.37 -14.23
CA VAL A 339 7.86 -2.83 -14.45
C VAL A 339 6.79 -3.32 -15.43
N GLN A 340 5.54 -2.82 -15.33
CA GLN A 340 4.48 -3.13 -16.31
C GLN A 340 4.85 -2.64 -17.71
N ILE A 341 5.30 -1.39 -17.86
CA ILE A 341 5.73 -0.82 -19.15
C ILE A 341 6.92 -1.62 -19.74
N VAL A 342 7.90 -2.02 -18.92
CA VAL A 342 9.02 -2.85 -19.36
C VAL A 342 8.56 -4.26 -19.76
N HIS A 343 7.56 -4.84 -19.09
CA HIS A 343 6.97 -6.11 -19.50
C HIS A 343 6.22 -5.99 -20.83
N GLU A 344 5.37 -4.98 -21.00
CA GLU A 344 4.72 -4.69 -22.30
C GLU A 344 5.74 -4.50 -23.42
N MET A 345 6.83 -3.76 -23.18
CA MET A 345 7.89 -3.54 -24.16
C MET A 345 8.63 -4.84 -24.50
N LYS A 346 8.79 -5.77 -23.55
CA LYS A 346 9.35 -7.12 -23.80
C LYS A 346 8.41 -7.97 -24.65
N GLU A 347 7.10 -7.97 -24.40
CA GLU A 347 6.14 -8.69 -25.23
C GLU A 347 6.00 -8.07 -26.63
N LYS A 348 5.99 -6.73 -26.73
CA LYS A 348 6.08 -6.00 -28.00
C LYS A 348 7.36 -6.36 -28.77
N LYS A 349 8.52 -6.50 -28.09
CA LYS A 349 9.77 -6.97 -28.71
C LYS A 349 9.67 -8.41 -29.21
N LYS A 350 9.16 -9.35 -28.40
CA LYS A 350 8.94 -10.76 -28.81
C LYS A 350 8.06 -10.84 -30.06
N GLN A 351 6.94 -10.12 -30.08
CA GLN A 351 6.05 -10.06 -31.24
C GLN A 351 6.79 -9.57 -32.50
N ARG A 352 7.61 -8.51 -32.38
CA ARG A 352 8.44 -8.03 -33.49
C ARG A 352 9.51 -9.03 -33.92
N CYS A 353 10.10 -9.82 -33.02
CA CYS A 353 11.01 -10.92 -33.39
C CYS A 353 10.27 -12.00 -34.21
N LEU A 354 9.11 -12.47 -33.73
CA LEU A 354 8.29 -13.45 -34.47
C LEU A 354 7.83 -12.93 -35.84
N ASP A 355 7.56 -11.62 -35.96
CA ASP A 355 7.18 -11.01 -37.24
C ASP A 355 8.39 -10.82 -38.17
N LEU A 356 9.58 -10.54 -37.63
CA LEU A 356 10.84 -10.56 -38.39
C LEU A 356 11.19 -11.97 -38.88
N GLU A 357 11.06 -13.00 -38.04
CA GLU A 357 11.31 -14.40 -38.43
C GLU A 357 10.40 -14.83 -39.60
N LYS A 358 9.11 -14.47 -39.58
CA LYS A 358 8.20 -14.71 -40.71
C LYS A 358 8.63 -13.98 -41.99
N LEU A 359 9.10 -12.74 -41.87
CA LEU A 359 9.57 -11.95 -43.01
C LEU A 359 10.88 -12.49 -43.58
N THR A 360 11.83 -12.89 -42.73
CA THR A 360 13.07 -13.56 -43.14
C THR A 360 12.76 -14.87 -43.87
N ASN A 361 11.88 -15.72 -43.33
CA ASN A 361 11.48 -16.97 -43.98
C ASN A 361 10.79 -16.73 -45.33
N MET A 362 10.00 -15.65 -45.46
CA MET A 362 9.39 -15.25 -46.73
C MET A 362 10.45 -14.77 -47.74
N VAL A 363 11.45 -14.00 -47.29
CA VAL A 363 12.57 -13.57 -48.13
C VAL A 363 13.38 -14.76 -48.61
N THR A 364 13.75 -15.71 -47.74
CA THR A 364 14.51 -16.90 -48.15
C THR A 364 13.73 -17.77 -49.16
N CYS A 365 12.41 -17.92 -49.02
CA CYS A 365 11.61 -18.60 -50.04
C CYS A 365 11.59 -17.85 -51.39
N ILE A 366 11.53 -16.52 -51.38
CA ILE A 366 11.60 -15.70 -52.61
C ILE A 366 13.00 -15.78 -53.23
N GLU A 367 14.06 -15.84 -52.43
CA GLU A 367 15.44 -16.05 -52.90
C GLU A 367 15.62 -17.46 -53.51
N GLU A 368 15.06 -18.50 -52.89
CA GLU A 368 15.02 -19.86 -53.45
C GLU A 368 14.24 -19.93 -54.77
N GLU A 369 13.05 -19.32 -54.85
CA GLU A 369 12.27 -19.22 -56.10
C GLU A 369 13.04 -18.46 -57.19
N THR A 370 13.73 -17.38 -56.81
CA THR A 370 14.56 -16.57 -57.70
C THR A 370 15.76 -17.37 -58.21
N LEU A 371 16.46 -18.13 -57.35
CA LEU A 371 17.56 -19.02 -57.75
C LEU A 371 17.07 -20.18 -58.63
N GLN A 372 15.89 -20.74 -58.36
CA GLN A 372 15.27 -21.74 -59.24
C GLN A 372 14.90 -21.15 -60.61
N LEU A 373 14.50 -19.87 -60.66
CA LEU A 373 14.18 -19.18 -61.91
C LEU A 373 15.44 -18.88 -62.74
N HIS A 374 16.52 -18.41 -62.10
CA HIS A 374 17.82 -18.23 -62.77
C HIS A 374 18.32 -19.56 -63.37
N LYS A 375 18.29 -20.65 -62.60
CA LYS A 375 18.65 -22.00 -63.09
C LYS A 375 17.78 -22.53 -64.24
N LYS A 376 16.55 -21.99 -64.42
CA LYS A 376 15.70 -22.29 -65.58
C LYS A 376 16.11 -21.46 -66.80
N TYR A 377 16.43 -20.17 -66.62
CA TYR A 377 16.95 -19.31 -67.69
C TYR A 377 18.33 -19.76 -68.19
N GLU A 378 19.25 -20.13 -67.30
CA GLU A 378 20.58 -20.66 -67.67
C GLU A 378 20.46 -21.88 -68.60
N ARG A 379 19.57 -22.83 -68.28
CA ARG A 379 19.31 -24.01 -69.11
C ARG A 379 18.68 -23.65 -70.46
N ALA A 380 17.76 -22.68 -70.50
CA ALA A 380 17.17 -22.21 -71.75
C ALA A 380 18.21 -21.54 -72.66
N ILE A 381 19.14 -20.77 -72.09
CA ILE A 381 20.28 -20.16 -72.81
C ILE A 381 21.26 -21.24 -73.28
N GLN A 382 21.55 -22.27 -72.48
CA GLN A 382 22.36 -23.41 -72.89
C GLN A 382 21.73 -24.14 -74.08
N GLN A 383 20.44 -24.49 -74.01
CA GLN A 383 19.70 -25.14 -75.10
C GLN A 383 19.63 -24.26 -76.37
N GLN A 384 19.50 -22.93 -76.22
CA GLN A 384 19.54 -21.99 -77.34
C GLN A 384 20.93 -21.96 -78.00
N ASN A 385 22.00 -21.94 -77.21
CA ASN A 385 23.38 -21.95 -77.69
C ASN A 385 23.75 -23.28 -78.39
N GLU A 386 23.33 -24.41 -77.81
CA GLU A 386 23.45 -25.74 -78.41
C GLU A 386 22.72 -25.80 -79.75
N SER A 387 21.46 -25.33 -79.79
CA SER A 387 20.66 -25.28 -81.02
C SER A 387 21.27 -24.36 -82.09
N GLY A 388 21.81 -23.21 -81.68
CA GLY A 388 22.48 -22.27 -82.58
C GLY A 388 23.81 -22.79 -83.12
N LEU A 389 24.54 -23.59 -82.34
CA LEU A 389 25.74 -24.29 -82.79
C LEU A 389 25.38 -25.40 -83.79
N MET A 390 24.34 -26.18 -83.51
CA MET A 390 23.85 -27.22 -84.44
C MET A 390 23.32 -26.61 -85.75
N LEU A 391 22.67 -25.44 -85.69
CA LEU A 391 22.27 -24.69 -86.88
C LEU A 391 23.49 -24.23 -87.69
N ARG A 392 24.50 -23.62 -87.04
CA ARG A 392 25.72 -23.19 -87.73
C ARG A 392 26.45 -24.37 -88.39
N ASN A 393 26.62 -25.49 -87.68
CA ASN A 393 27.22 -26.69 -88.26
C ASN A 393 26.46 -27.14 -89.52
N ARG A 394 25.12 -27.02 -89.52
CA ARG A 394 24.29 -27.35 -90.67
C ARG A 394 24.36 -26.31 -91.81
N GLU A 395 24.58 -25.04 -91.50
CA GLU A 395 24.88 -23.99 -92.47
C GLU A 395 26.27 -24.21 -93.12
N GLU A 396 27.27 -24.58 -92.33
CA GLU A 396 28.62 -24.96 -92.81
C GLU A 396 28.56 -26.22 -93.71
N GLU A 397 27.80 -27.26 -93.32
CA GLU A 397 27.51 -28.42 -94.17
C GLU A 397 26.85 -28.01 -95.51
N LEU A 398 25.88 -27.08 -95.48
CA LEU A 398 25.21 -26.59 -96.69
C LEU A 398 26.17 -25.82 -97.60
N CYS A 399 27.05 -24.97 -97.05
CA CYS A 399 28.10 -24.31 -97.82
C CYS A 399 29.02 -25.32 -98.51
N ILE A 400 29.50 -26.34 -97.78
CA ILE A 400 30.33 -27.43 -98.33
C ILE A 400 29.58 -28.22 -99.42
N LEU A 401 28.26 -28.39 -99.29
CA LEU A 401 27.43 -29.02 -100.32
C LEU A 401 27.26 -28.14 -101.57
N TYR A 402 27.05 -26.83 -101.41
CA TYR A 402 27.01 -25.90 -102.55
C TYR A 402 28.35 -25.83 -103.29
N GLU A 403 29.48 -25.80 -102.58
CA GLU A 403 30.81 -25.88 -103.20
C GLU A 403 30.99 -27.17 -104.01
N LYS A 404 30.58 -28.32 -103.45
CA LYS A 404 30.60 -29.62 -104.15
C LYS A 404 29.69 -29.63 -105.39
N ILE A 405 28.49 -29.05 -105.30
CA ILE A 405 27.58 -28.93 -106.45
C ILE A 405 28.19 -28.04 -107.52
N ASN A 406 28.76 -26.88 -107.16
CA ASN A 406 29.42 -25.98 -108.12
C ASN A 406 30.62 -26.63 -108.81
N MET A 407 31.46 -27.37 -108.07
CA MET A 407 32.55 -28.16 -108.65
C MET A 407 32.03 -29.25 -109.59
N GLN A 408 30.98 -29.98 -109.20
CA GLN A 408 30.38 -31.02 -110.02
C GLN A 408 29.72 -30.46 -111.29
N GLU A 409 29.06 -29.31 -111.20
CA GLU A 409 28.47 -28.64 -112.37
C GLU A 409 29.54 -28.15 -113.34
N MET A 410 30.66 -27.59 -112.83
CA MET A 410 31.80 -27.22 -113.67
C MET A 410 32.46 -28.45 -114.34
N LEU A 411 32.53 -29.59 -113.65
CA LEU A 411 32.98 -30.85 -114.25
C LEU A 411 32.01 -31.34 -115.35
N CYS A 412 30.70 -31.26 -115.11
CA CYS A 412 29.69 -31.61 -116.12
C CYS A 412 29.77 -30.69 -117.34
N ARG A 413 29.82 -29.36 -117.15
CA ARG A 413 29.98 -28.37 -118.24
C ARG A 413 31.25 -28.62 -119.06
N ASN A 414 32.37 -28.96 -118.42
CA ASN A 414 33.60 -29.33 -119.12
C ASN A 414 33.41 -30.62 -119.94
N GLY A 415 32.76 -31.64 -119.37
CA GLY A 415 32.41 -32.88 -120.07
C GLY A 415 31.46 -32.66 -121.26
N ASP A 416 30.50 -31.75 -121.14
CA ASP A 416 29.60 -31.35 -122.24
C ASP A 416 30.37 -30.66 -123.38
N ILE A 417 31.37 -29.82 -123.05
CA ILE A 417 32.25 -29.18 -124.04
C ILE A 417 33.11 -30.24 -124.76
N GLU A 418 33.72 -31.17 -124.02
CA GLU A 418 34.49 -32.27 -124.60
C GLU A 418 33.61 -33.19 -125.49
N MET A 419 32.38 -33.47 -125.05
CA MET A 419 31.39 -34.23 -125.81
C MET A 419 30.99 -33.48 -127.09
N GLN A 420 30.73 -32.17 -127.04
CA GLN A 420 30.44 -31.34 -128.22
C GLN A 420 31.60 -31.35 -129.22
N VAL A 421 32.85 -31.21 -128.76
CA VAL A 421 34.05 -31.31 -129.63
C VAL A 421 34.15 -32.69 -130.29
N MET A 422 33.80 -33.76 -129.57
CA MET A 422 33.76 -35.11 -130.13
C MET A 422 32.60 -35.32 -131.11
N ASP A 423 31.43 -34.71 -130.87
CA ASP A 423 30.29 -34.76 -131.80
C ASP A 423 30.55 -33.93 -133.07
N GLU A 424 31.24 -32.78 -132.98
CA GLU A 424 31.72 -32.03 -134.14
C GLU A 424 32.71 -32.86 -134.96
N LYS A 425 33.63 -33.57 -134.30
CA LYS A 425 34.58 -34.50 -134.92
C LYS A 425 33.84 -35.65 -135.61
N ILE A 426 32.79 -36.21 -135.00
CA ILE A 426 31.90 -37.21 -135.59
C ILE A 426 31.12 -36.62 -136.78
N ARG A 427 30.61 -35.40 -136.69
CA ARG A 427 29.91 -34.67 -137.78
C ARG A 427 30.85 -34.43 -138.97
N PHE A 428 32.09 -34.04 -138.72
CA PHE A 428 33.12 -33.86 -139.74
C PHE A 428 33.51 -35.18 -140.41
N LEU A 429 33.59 -36.28 -139.66
CA LEU A 429 33.79 -37.63 -140.21
C LEU A 429 32.57 -38.09 -141.04
N LYS A 430 31.35 -37.86 -140.55
CA LYS A 430 30.10 -38.11 -141.30
C LYS A 430 30.07 -37.32 -142.62
N LEU A 431 30.50 -36.05 -142.62
CA LEU A 431 30.65 -35.22 -143.83
C LEU A 431 31.72 -35.77 -144.79
N LYS A 432 32.90 -36.19 -144.30
CA LYS A 432 33.93 -36.85 -145.12
C LYS A 432 33.42 -38.14 -145.76
N VAL A 433 32.65 -38.94 -145.02
CA VAL A 433 32.01 -40.16 -145.53
C VAL A 433 30.93 -39.82 -146.57
N ALA A 434 30.13 -38.78 -146.36
CA ALA A 434 29.13 -38.32 -147.32
C ALA A 434 29.77 -37.83 -148.64
N GLU A 435 30.86 -37.06 -148.55
CA GLU A 435 31.62 -36.61 -149.73
C GLU A 435 32.28 -37.78 -150.46
N LYS A 436 32.87 -38.75 -149.74
CA LYS A 436 33.40 -39.97 -150.40
C LYS A 436 32.29 -40.80 -151.06
N LYS A 437 31.09 -40.89 -150.46
CA LYS A 437 29.91 -41.48 -151.10
C LYS A 437 29.44 -40.67 -152.33
N ARG A 438 29.54 -39.33 -152.33
CA ARG A 438 29.26 -38.48 -153.50
C ARG A 438 30.28 -38.72 -154.62
N GLN A 439 31.56 -38.79 -154.30
CA GLN A 439 32.63 -39.10 -155.26
C GLN A 439 32.39 -40.48 -155.90
N ILE A 440 32.09 -41.52 -155.09
CA ILE A 440 31.74 -42.86 -155.61
C ILE A 440 30.51 -42.80 -156.52
N LYS A 441 29.44 -42.07 -156.16
CA LYS A 441 28.25 -41.89 -157.02
C LYS A 441 28.57 -41.16 -158.34
N LEU A 442 29.51 -40.22 -158.34
CA LEU A 442 29.95 -39.52 -159.56
C LEU A 442 30.75 -40.47 -160.46
N TRP A 443 31.71 -41.23 -159.92
CA TRP A 443 32.45 -42.26 -160.67
C TRP A 443 31.52 -43.33 -161.24
N LEU A 444 30.52 -43.80 -160.48
CA LEU A 444 29.50 -44.74 -160.96
C LEU A 444 28.59 -44.16 -162.06
N LYS A 445 28.40 -42.83 -162.12
CA LYS A 445 27.69 -42.17 -163.25
C LYS A 445 28.59 -41.92 -164.47
N ALA A 446 29.89 -41.72 -164.27
CA ALA A 446 30.85 -41.62 -165.36
C ALA A 446 31.17 -42.99 -165.99
N LEU A 447 31.09 -44.07 -165.21
CA LEU A 447 31.42 -45.43 -165.66
C LEU A 447 30.62 -45.90 -166.89
N PRO A 448 29.29 -45.70 -167.01
CA PRO A 448 28.56 -45.97 -168.25
C PRO A 448 29.07 -45.19 -169.46
N VAL A 449 29.49 -43.93 -169.29
CA VAL A 449 30.04 -43.11 -170.39
C VAL A 449 31.42 -43.61 -170.80
N LYS A 450 32.26 -43.98 -169.83
CA LYS A 450 33.57 -44.61 -170.09
C LYS A 450 33.40 -45.96 -170.79
N ASN A 451 32.48 -46.81 -170.32
CA ASN A 451 32.20 -48.11 -170.93
C ASN A 451 31.56 -47.99 -172.32
N ALA A 452 30.75 -46.95 -172.56
CA ALA A 452 30.23 -46.65 -173.90
C ALA A 452 31.35 -46.15 -174.82
N LEU A 453 32.28 -45.33 -174.35
CA LEU A 453 33.47 -44.92 -175.09
C LEU A 453 34.41 -46.11 -175.38
N ASP A 454 34.62 -47.02 -174.42
CA ASP A 454 35.34 -48.29 -174.65
C ASP A 454 34.65 -49.13 -175.72
N ALA A 455 33.32 -49.29 -175.64
CA ALA A 455 32.54 -50.05 -176.62
C ALA A 455 32.58 -49.39 -178.00
N HIS A 456 32.50 -48.05 -178.08
CA HIS A 456 32.71 -47.31 -179.32
C HIS A 456 34.15 -47.44 -179.85
N LEU A 457 35.16 -47.50 -178.99
CA LEU A 457 36.56 -47.69 -179.38
C LEU A 457 36.77 -49.11 -179.91
N VAL A 458 36.23 -50.14 -179.25
CA VAL A 458 36.20 -51.52 -179.74
C VAL A 458 35.42 -51.64 -181.06
N VAL A 459 34.27 -50.97 -181.19
CA VAL A 459 33.53 -50.90 -182.45
C VAL A 459 34.34 -50.18 -183.54
N LEU A 460 35.05 -49.09 -183.23
CA LEU A 460 35.96 -48.44 -184.18
C LEU A 460 37.15 -49.33 -184.54
N GLN A 461 37.64 -50.15 -183.61
CA GLN A 461 38.78 -51.04 -183.81
C GLN A 461 38.38 -52.26 -184.66
N ILE A 462 37.15 -52.77 -184.47
CA ILE A 462 36.50 -53.76 -185.33
C ILE A 462 36.14 -53.16 -186.70
N GLN A 463 35.63 -51.92 -186.76
CA GLN A 463 35.38 -51.22 -188.02
C GLN A 463 36.70 -50.91 -188.74
N TYR A 464 37.80 -50.66 -188.03
CA TYR A 464 39.11 -50.44 -188.63
C TYR A 464 39.73 -51.74 -189.14
N SER A 465 39.61 -52.87 -188.42
CA SER A 465 40.01 -54.18 -188.96
C SER A 465 39.13 -54.58 -190.14
N GLN A 466 37.80 -54.43 -190.02
CA GLN A 466 36.87 -54.64 -191.14
C GLN A 466 37.17 -53.71 -192.31
N CYS A 467 37.49 -52.43 -192.11
CA CYS A 467 37.92 -51.54 -193.19
C CYS A 467 39.28 -51.94 -193.76
N LYS A 468 40.20 -52.52 -192.99
CA LYS A 468 41.48 -53.02 -193.49
C LYS A 468 41.32 -54.29 -194.34
N ASP A 469 40.50 -55.22 -193.88
CA ASP A 469 40.18 -56.46 -194.59
C ASP A 469 39.27 -56.19 -195.80
N ARG A 470 38.36 -55.21 -195.67
CA ARG A 470 37.51 -54.72 -196.75
C ARG A 470 38.28 -53.81 -197.71
N ILE A 471 39.35 -53.12 -197.30
CA ILE A 471 40.29 -52.47 -198.25
C ILE A 471 41.00 -53.56 -199.06
N LYS A 472 41.49 -54.64 -198.45
CA LYS A 472 42.06 -55.77 -199.21
C LYS A 472 41.06 -56.42 -200.16
N GLN A 473 39.82 -56.66 -199.70
CA GLN A 473 38.75 -57.15 -200.57
C GLN A 473 38.33 -56.12 -201.61
N MET A 474 38.45 -54.81 -201.35
CA MET A 474 38.23 -53.76 -202.37
C MET A 474 39.41 -53.66 -203.33
N GLU A 475 40.65 -53.98 -202.94
CA GLU A 475 41.78 -54.13 -203.86
C GLU A 475 41.58 -55.33 -204.83
N GLU A 476 40.80 -56.35 -204.44
CA GLU A 476 40.36 -57.45 -205.31
C GLU A 476 39.00 -57.24 -206.00
N ILE A 477 38.10 -56.40 -205.46
CA ILE A 477 36.68 -56.29 -205.85
C ILE A 477 36.25 -54.85 -206.21
N PHE A 478 37.16 -53.85 -206.33
CA PHE A 478 36.80 -52.53 -206.91
C PHE A 478 36.63 -52.56 -208.43
N ALA A 479 35.58 -53.31 -208.77
CA ALA A 479 34.83 -53.35 -209.99
C ALA A 479 33.25 -53.26 -209.82
N ASP A 480 32.56 -53.02 -208.62
CA ASP A 480 31.03 -52.87 -208.38
C ASP A 480 30.42 -52.26 -206.99
N PRO A 481 29.10 -51.76 -206.80
CA PRO A 481 28.48 -51.06 -205.57
C PRO A 481 26.92 -51.18 -205.12
N LEU A 482 26.39 -50.46 -204.03
CA LEU A 482 24.97 -49.88 -203.70
C LEU A 482 24.07 -50.23 -202.37
N ASN A 483 23.07 -49.35 -201.94
CA ASN A 483 21.75 -49.50 -201.11
C ASN A 483 21.44 -48.91 -199.62
N GLU A 484 20.15 -48.63 -199.15
CA GLU A 484 19.69 -47.94 -197.83
C GLU A 484 18.14 -48.03 -197.31
N SER A 485 17.67 -47.65 -196.05
CA SER A 485 16.20 -47.45 -195.54
C SER A 485 15.86 -46.87 -194.04
N ARG A 486 14.56 -46.62 -193.57
CA ARG A 486 14.07 -45.71 -192.39
C ARG A 486 12.91 -46.17 -191.33
N LYS A 487 12.29 -45.31 -190.39
CA LYS A 487 11.54 -45.65 -189.05
C LYS A 487 10.47 -44.61 -188.38
N ARG A 488 9.57 -44.91 -187.32
CA ARG A 488 8.66 -43.98 -186.43
C ARG A 488 7.77 -44.53 -185.17
N GLU A 489 7.03 -43.70 -184.34
CA GLU A 489 6.28 -43.90 -182.96
C GLU A 489 5.20 -42.75 -182.50
N LEU A 490 4.40 -42.50 -181.36
CA LEU A 490 3.95 -42.96 -179.93
C LEU A 490 2.71 -42.13 -179.20
N GLY A 491 2.11 -42.43 -177.96
CA GLY A 491 1.14 -41.55 -177.11
C GLY A 491 0.22 -42.07 -175.85
N GLY A 492 -0.45 -41.23 -174.93
CA GLY A 492 -1.54 -41.56 -173.84
C GLY A 492 -1.89 -40.63 -172.53
N LYS A 493 -3.07 -40.68 -171.76
CA LYS A 493 -3.49 -39.87 -170.46
C LYS A 493 -4.90 -40.11 -169.67
N ASP A 494 -5.11 -39.90 -168.29
CA ASP A 494 -6.34 -39.42 -167.42
C ASP A 494 -6.13 -39.37 -165.80
N PRO A 495 -6.99 -39.20 -164.67
CA PRO A 495 -8.41 -38.74 -164.20
C PRO A 495 -8.58 -37.86 -162.80
N SER A 496 -9.74 -37.74 -162.01
CA SER A 496 -9.94 -36.90 -160.69
C SER A 496 -11.22 -37.04 -159.66
N PRO A 497 -11.34 -36.44 -158.38
CA PRO A 497 -12.34 -36.71 -157.24
C PRO A 497 -12.81 -35.66 -156.08
N PRO A 498 -13.16 -34.35 -156.25
CA PRO A 498 -13.04 -33.30 -155.18
C PRO A 498 -14.18 -32.95 -154.16
N GLU A 499 -15.45 -33.33 -154.33
CA GLU A 499 -16.57 -32.67 -153.60
C GLU A 499 -16.76 -33.09 -152.12
N LEU A 500 -16.18 -34.23 -151.70
CA LEU A 500 -16.37 -34.81 -150.36
C LEU A 500 -15.68 -34.01 -149.23
N LEU A 501 -14.60 -33.28 -149.52
CA LEU A 501 -13.77 -32.64 -148.49
C LEU A 501 -14.49 -31.48 -147.77
N LYS A 502 -15.19 -30.63 -148.52
CA LYS A 502 -15.81 -29.39 -148.02
C LYS A 502 -16.88 -29.56 -146.95
N LYS A 503 -17.37 -30.79 -146.70
CA LYS A 503 -18.37 -31.05 -145.66
C LYS A 503 -17.79 -31.59 -144.36
N ILE A 504 -16.54 -32.02 -144.37
CA ILE A 504 -15.82 -32.53 -143.19
C ILE A 504 -15.30 -31.34 -142.36
N GLU A 505 -14.54 -30.44 -143.01
CA GLU A 505 -13.90 -29.25 -142.42
C GLU A 505 -14.88 -28.36 -141.61
N GLN A 506 -16.16 -28.37 -141.98
CA GLN A 506 -17.17 -27.50 -141.38
C GLN A 506 -17.70 -28.00 -140.01
N LEU A 507 -17.61 -29.31 -139.73
CA LEU A 507 -18.07 -29.90 -138.46
C LEU A 507 -16.94 -30.00 -137.42
N GLU A 508 -15.69 -30.13 -137.88
CA GLU A 508 -14.51 -30.20 -137.00
C GLU A 508 -14.28 -28.89 -136.23
N VAL A 509 -14.57 -27.74 -136.86
CA VAL A 509 -14.41 -26.41 -136.24
C VAL A 509 -15.41 -26.14 -135.11
N GLU A 510 -16.66 -26.62 -135.22
CA GLU A 510 -17.66 -26.43 -134.16
C GLU A 510 -17.42 -27.33 -132.93
N LEU A 511 -16.75 -28.47 -133.12
CA LEU A 511 -16.41 -29.40 -132.04
C LEU A 511 -15.33 -28.81 -131.12
N VAL A 512 -14.20 -28.39 -131.69
CA VAL A 512 -13.06 -27.83 -130.95
C VAL A 512 -13.46 -26.62 -130.09
N GLN A 513 -14.30 -25.71 -130.63
CA GLN A 513 -14.79 -24.53 -129.92
C GLN A 513 -15.73 -24.83 -128.74
N LYS A 514 -16.20 -26.08 -128.58
CA LYS A 514 -16.94 -26.54 -127.39
C LYS A 514 -16.06 -27.31 -126.41
N GLU A 515 -15.06 -28.05 -126.91
CA GLU A 515 -14.10 -28.76 -126.06
C GLU A 515 -13.20 -27.78 -125.28
N GLU A 516 -12.72 -26.70 -125.92
CA GLU A 516 -11.97 -25.63 -125.23
C GLU A 516 -12.78 -25.01 -124.08
N LYS A 517 -14.05 -24.66 -124.33
CA LYS A 517 -14.92 -24.02 -123.32
C LYS A 517 -15.27 -24.94 -122.16
N LEU A 518 -15.37 -26.25 -122.41
CA LEU A 518 -15.65 -27.23 -121.37
C LEU A 518 -14.43 -27.40 -120.44
N LEU A 519 -13.23 -27.46 -121.02
CA LEU A 519 -11.96 -27.45 -120.28
C LEU A 519 -11.77 -26.16 -119.46
N GLU A 520 -12.11 -24.99 -120.00
CA GLU A 520 -12.10 -23.73 -119.24
C GLU A 520 -13.07 -23.79 -118.03
N THR A 521 -14.29 -24.30 -118.21
CA THR A 521 -15.26 -24.42 -117.10
C THR A 521 -14.85 -25.44 -116.05
N ASP A 522 -14.27 -26.58 -116.44
CA ASP A 522 -13.84 -27.62 -115.49
C ASP A 522 -12.60 -27.17 -114.70
N PHE A 523 -11.64 -26.49 -115.33
CA PHE A 523 -10.48 -25.91 -114.64
C PHE A 523 -10.90 -24.82 -113.64
N LEU A 524 -11.86 -23.96 -114.02
CA LEU A 524 -12.47 -22.99 -113.10
C LEU A 524 -13.22 -23.69 -111.95
N TYR A 525 -13.95 -24.78 -112.23
CA TYR A 525 -14.69 -25.54 -111.22
C TYR A 525 -13.77 -26.25 -110.21
N GLU A 526 -12.69 -26.89 -110.65
CA GLU A 526 -11.68 -27.45 -109.74
C GLU A 526 -11.02 -26.35 -108.90
N HIS A 527 -10.61 -25.24 -109.52
CA HIS A 527 -9.91 -24.17 -108.81
C HIS A 527 -10.82 -23.48 -107.78
N VAL A 528 -12.10 -23.24 -108.11
CA VAL A 528 -13.12 -22.74 -107.18
C VAL A 528 -13.44 -23.77 -106.10
N SER A 529 -13.50 -25.07 -106.41
CA SER A 529 -13.75 -26.10 -105.40
C SER A 529 -12.60 -26.21 -104.41
N GLN A 530 -11.35 -26.25 -104.89
CA GLN A 530 -10.16 -26.24 -104.02
C GLN A 530 -10.07 -24.97 -103.17
N LEU A 531 -10.40 -23.80 -103.71
CA LEU A 531 -10.51 -22.57 -102.91
C LEU A 531 -11.62 -22.66 -101.86
N THR A 532 -12.81 -23.15 -102.23
CA THR A 532 -13.96 -23.26 -101.33
C THR A 532 -13.70 -24.25 -100.19
N ASP A 533 -13.09 -25.40 -100.47
CA ASP A 533 -12.78 -26.40 -99.45
C ASP A 533 -11.59 -25.99 -98.56
N ARG A 534 -10.59 -25.28 -99.11
CA ARG A 534 -9.55 -24.62 -98.29
C ARG A 534 -10.16 -23.57 -97.37
N ILE A 535 -11.06 -22.72 -97.88
CA ILE A 535 -11.80 -21.72 -97.08
C ILE A 535 -12.68 -22.40 -96.03
N ARG A 536 -13.33 -23.54 -96.34
CA ARG A 536 -14.15 -24.30 -95.37
C ARG A 536 -13.29 -24.90 -94.26
N ALA A 537 -12.17 -25.53 -94.60
CA ALA A 537 -11.24 -26.11 -93.63
C ALA A 537 -10.57 -25.04 -92.74
N VAL A 538 -10.21 -23.88 -93.31
CA VAL A 538 -9.74 -22.72 -92.56
C VAL A 538 -10.85 -22.23 -91.63
N ALA A 539 -12.07 -21.99 -92.13
CA ALA A 539 -13.19 -21.53 -91.33
C ALA A 539 -13.63 -22.52 -90.22
N GLU A 540 -13.30 -23.81 -90.33
CA GLU A 540 -13.62 -24.81 -89.31
C GLU A 540 -12.53 -24.93 -88.24
N ASN A 541 -11.25 -24.81 -88.59
CA ASN A 541 -10.20 -24.56 -87.60
C ASN A 541 -10.40 -23.21 -86.90
N GLU A 542 -10.71 -22.14 -87.64
CA GLU A 542 -10.99 -20.81 -87.10
C GLU A 542 -12.21 -20.79 -86.18
N LYS A 543 -13.23 -21.64 -86.37
CA LYS A 543 -14.32 -21.81 -85.37
C LYS A 543 -13.78 -22.37 -84.06
N GLN A 544 -12.89 -23.36 -84.12
CA GLN A 544 -12.27 -23.99 -82.95
C GLN A 544 -11.41 -22.98 -82.18
N ASP A 545 -10.53 -22.27 -82.89
CA ASP A 545 -9.65 -21.25 -82.31
C ASP A 545 -10.39 -19.98 -81.89
N THR A 546 -11.41 -19.54 -82.63
CA THR A 546 -12.27 -18.42 -82.21
C THR A 546 -13.10 -18.78 -80.99
N LEU A 547 -13.51 -20.04 -80.80
CA LEU A 547 -14.15 -20.49 -79.56
C LEU A 547 -13.16 -20.47 -78.37
N LEU A 548 -11.92 -20.90 -78.58
CA LEU A 548 -10.86 -20.82 -77.57
C LEU A 548 -10.49 -19.37 -77.25
N LEU A 549 -10.36 -18.53 -78.27
CA LEU A 549 -10.12 -17.09 -78.15
C LEU A 549 -11.28 -16.40 -77.44
N ALA A 550 -12.54 -16.69 -77.79
CA ALA A 550 -13.72 -16.14 -77.11
C ALA A 550 -13.81 -16.60 -75.65
N LYS A 551 -13.46 -17.85 -75.33
CA LYS A 551 -13.35 -18.34 -73.94
C LYS A 551 -12.22 -17.62 -73.19
N ARG A 552 -11.06 -17.42 -73.81
CA ARG A 552 -9.90 -16.72 -73.23
C ARG A 552 -10.19 -15.23 -73.03
N THR A 553 -10.80 -14.57 -74.00
CA THR A 553 -11.23 -13.17 -73.97
C THR A 553 -12.36 -12.96 -72.97
N ASN A 554 -13.34 -13.85 -72.84
CA ASN A 554 -14.34 -13.78 -71.75
C ASN A 554 -13.71 -13.99 -70.37
N LYS A 555 -12.75 -14.90 -70.23
CA LYS A 555 -11.98 -15.09 -68.98
C LYS A 555 -11.15 -13.84 -68.64
N LEU A 556 -10.50 -13.22 -69.63
CA LEU A 556 -9.79 -11.96 -69.48
C LEU A 556 -10.74 -10.80 -69.18
N GLN A 557 -11.89 -10.70 -69.84
CA GLN A 557 -12.89 -9.65 -69.57
C GLN A 557 -13.49 -9.79 -68.17
N LYS A 558 -13.69 -11.03 -67.68
CA LYS A 558 -14.05 -11.28 -66.28
C LYS A 558 -12.92 -10.86 -65.34
N MET A 559 -11.68 -11.30 -65.57
CA MET A 559 -10.52 -10.88 -64.78
C MET A 559 -10.31 -9.36 -64.76
N VAL A 560 -10.61 -8.67 -65.88
CA VAL A 560 -10.61 -7.21 -65.98
C VAL A 560 -11.75 -6.64 -65.14
N LYS A 561 -13.01 -7.07 -65.29
CA LYS A 561 -14.13 -6.64 -64.45
C LYS A 561 -13.86 -6.85 -62.96
N ASP A 562 -13.34 -8.01 -62.57
CA ASP A 562 -12.95 -8.34 -61.20
C ASP A 562 -11.83 -7.42 -60.68
N ARG A 563 -10.83 -7.07 -61.53
CA ARG A 563 -9.79 -6.09 -61.19
C ARG A 563 -10.31 -4.66 -61.15
N THR A 564 -11.18 -4.24 -62.06
CA THR A 564 -11.81 -2.91 -62.07
C THR A 564 -12.73 -2.75 -60.86
N GLN A 565 -13.44 -3.78 -60.44
CA GLN A 565 -14.25 -3.75 -59.21
C GLN A 565 -13.37 -3.67 -57.95
N LYS A 566 -12.27 -4.42 -57.87
CA LYS A 566 -11.26 -4.27 -56.80
C LYS A 566 -10.59 -2.89 -56.81
N MET A 567 -10.31 -2.35 -57.99
CA MET A 567 -9.75 -1.00 -58.15
C MET A 567 -10.76 0.07 -57.72
N MET A 568 -12.05 -0.06 -58.08
CA MET A 568 -13.11 0.83 -57.60
C MET A 568 -13.30 0.74 -56.08
N ALA A 569 -13.19 -0.45 -55.49
CA ALA A 569 -13.20 -0.62 -54.03
C ALA A 569 -12.00 0.07 -53.38
N LEU A 570 -10.78 -0.14 -53.89
CA LEU A 570 -9.57 0.53 -53.39
C LEU A 570 -9.61 2.06 -53.59
N VAL A 571 -10.19 2.57 -54.68
CA VAL A 571 -10.39 4.01 -54.90
C VAL A 571 -11.47 4.57 -53.97
N ALA A 572 -12.54 3.82 -53.70
CA ALA A 572 -13.55 4.19 -52.71
C ALA A 572 -12.96 4.24 -51.29
N GLU A 573 -12.20 3.21 -50.89
CA GLU A 573 -11.46 3.19 -49.62
C GLU A 573 -10.48 4.35 -49.54
N LEU A 574 -9.65 4.57 -50.56
CA LEU A 574 -8.66 5.63 -50.59
C LEU A 574 -9.30 7.02 -50.57
N SER A 575 -10.42 7.25 -51.26
CA SER A 575 -11.18 8.50 -51.16
C SER A 575 -11.82 8.68 -49.77
N MET A 576 -12.29 7.62 -49.12
CA MET A 576 -12.76 7.65 -47.73
C MET A 576 -11.62 7.96 -46.75
N LYS A 577 -10.42 7.39 -46.95
CA LYS A 577 -9.23 7.70 -46.14
C LYS A 577 -8.75 9.14 -46.38
N GLN A 578 -8.78 9.63 -47.62
CA GLN A 578 -8.49 11.03 -47.95
C GLN A 578 -9.49 11.99 -47.30
N ALA A 579 -10.81 11.71 -47.41
CA ALA A 579 -11.84 12.53 -46.77
C ALA A 579 -11.71 12.53 -45.24
N LEU A 580 -11.34 11.39 -44.63
CA LEU A 580 -11.06 11.28 -43.20
C LEU A 580 -9.76 12.03 -42.81
N ALA A 581 -8.71 11.96 -43.62
CA ALA A 581 -7.48 12.73 -43.40
C ALA A 581 -7.72 14.24 -43.52
N ILE A 582 -8.53 14.69 -44.49
CA ILE A 582 -8.93 16.09 -44.64
C ILE A 582 -9.76 16.55 -43.44
N LYS A 583 -10.69 15.73 -42.94
CA LYS A 583 -11.44 16.02 -41.70
C LYS A 583 -10.51 16.12 -40.49
N LEU A 584 -9.59 15.18 -40.30
CA LEU A 584 -8.63 15.22 -39.19
C LEU A 584 -7.68 16.41 -39.28
N GLN A 585 -7.18 16.76 -40.47
CA GLN A 585 -6.41 18.00 -40.68
C GLN A 585 -7.23 19.25 -40.37
N GLN A 586 -8.52 19.26 -40.72
CA GLN A 586 -9.40 20.37 -40.39
C GLN A 586 -9.63 20.46 -38.88
N GLU A 587 -9.91 19.35 -38.20
CA GLU A 587 -9.99 19.30 -36.74
C GLU A 587 -8.69 19.74 -36.05
N MET A 588 -7.52 19.35 -36.56
CA MET A 588 -6.24 19.87 -36.03
C MET A 588 -6.17 21.39 -36.22
N ARG A 589 -6.40 21.91 -37.43
CA ARG A 589 -6.35 23.37 -37.68
C ARG A 589 -7.39 24.16 -36.87
N ASP A 590 -8.56 23.58 -36.60
CA ASP A 590 -9.60 24.19 -35.77
C ASP A 590 -9.19 24.16 -34.28
N LYS A 591 -8.62 23.05 -33.79
CA LYS A 591 -8.06 22.93 -32.43
C LYS A 591 -6.82 23.82 -32.23
N GLU A 592 -5.96 23.95 -33.24
CA GLU A 592 -4.79 24.85 -33.26
C GLU A 592 -5.24 26.32 -33.22
N ARG A 593 -6.20 26.74 -34.06
CA ARG A 593 -6.77 28.10 -34.01
C ARG A 593 -7.47 28.38 -32.69
N PHE A 594 -8.17 27.41 -32.12
CA PHE A 594 -8.76 27.51 -30.79
C PHE A 594 -7.69 27.67 -29.70
N LEU A 595 -6.64 26.83 -29.70
CA LEU A 595 -5.55 26.89 -28.72
C LEU A 595 -4.78 28.22 -28.83
N MET A 596 -4.46 28.68 -30.05
CA MET A 596 -3.91 30.03 -30.29
C MET A 596 -4.83 31.14 -29.77
N THR A 597 -6.16 31.00 -29.91
CA THR A 597 -7.13 31.96 -29.37
C THR A 597 -7.18 31.95 -27.84
N VAL A 598 -6.98 30.79 -27.21
CA VAL A 598 -6.90 30.65 -25.74
C VAL A 598 -5.58 31.21 -25.23
N SER A 599 -4.44 30.83 -25.80
CA SER A 599 -3.12 31.37 -25.47
C SER A 599 -3.10 32.89 -25.61
N SER A 600 -3.52 33.43 -26.76
CA SER A 600 -3.54 34.89 -26.99
C SER A 600 -4.41 35.64 -25.98
N ARG A 601 -5.46 35.02 -25.42
CA ARG A 601 -6.25 35.61 -24.32
C ARG A 601 -5.54 35.52 -22.99
N VAL A 602 -4.93 34.38 -22.67
CA VAL A 602 -4.14 34.19 -21.44
C VAL A 602 -2.95 35.15 -21.39
N ASP A 603 -2.24 35.33 -22.51
CA ASP A 603 -1.14 36.27 -22.68
C ASP A 603 -1.59 37.74 -22.53
N GLN A 604 -2.86 38.02 -22.82
CA GLN A 604 -3.52 39.33 -22.61
C GLN A 604 -4.20 39.47 -21.23
N GLY A 605 -4.10 38.46 -20.35
CA GLY A 605 -4.77 38.44 -19.05
C GLY A 605 -6.30 38.33 -19.11
N LEU A 606 -6.87 37.99 -20.27
CA LEU A 606 -8.31 37.85 -20.50
C LEU A 606 -8.80 36.43 -20.15
N PRO A 607 -10.02 36.28 -19.61
CA PRO A 607 -10.57 34.98 -19.27
C PRO A 607 -10.78 34.09 -20.51
N PRO A 608 -10.66 32.75 -20.36
CA PRO A 608 -10.94 31.81 -21.44
C PRO A 608 -12.39 31.92 -21.98
N PRO A 609 -12.66 31.47 -23.23
CA PRO A 609 -14.01 31.47 -23.80
C PRO A 609 -15.05 30.77 -22.92
N LYS A 610 -16.26 31.35 -22.85
CA LYS A 610 -17.38 30.83 -22.04
C LYS A 610 -17.82 29.41 -22.44
N GLU A 611 -17.52 28.95 -23.65
CA GLU A 611 -17.73 27.54 -24.00
C GLU A 611 -16.93 26.60 -23.08
N ILE A 612 -15.68 26.94 -22.76
CA ILE A 612 -14.79 26.14 -21.90
C ILE A 612 -15.34 26.08 -20.47
N GLU A 613 -15.82 27.21 -19.95
CA GLU A 613 -16.47 27.26 -18.63
C GLU A 613 -17.70 26.34 -18.59
N ASN A 614 -18.54 26.38 -19.63
CA ASN A 614 -19.70 25.50 -19.75
C ASN A 614 -19.34 24.02 -19.89
N GLU A 615 -18.24 23.67 -20.57
CA GLU A 615 -17.77 22.28 -20.66
C GLU A 615 -17.12 21.81 -19.36
N TRP A 616 -16.33 22.65 -18.70
CA TRP A 616 -15.77 22.37 -17.37
C TRP A 616 -16.87 22.14 -16.32
N LEU A 617 -17.94 22.93 -16.35
CA LEU A 617 -19.12 22.72 -15.50
C LEU A 617 -19.87 21.42 -15.82
N LYS A 618 -19.90 20.97 -17.08
CA LYS A 618 -20.41 19.62 -17.43
C LYS A 618 -19.52 18.51 -16.88
N VAL A 619 -18.19 18.65 -16.99
CA VAL A 619 -17.22 17.68 -16.42
C VAL A 619 -17.37 17.60 -14.91
N LEU A 620 -17.37 18.73 -14.19
CA LEU A 620 -17.62 18.80 -12.74
C LEU A 620 -18.96 18.18 -12.33
N ARG A 621 -20.04 18.41 -13.09
CA ARG A 621 -21.34 17.75 -12.86
C ARG A 621 -21.24 16.23 -13.03
N ASN A 622 -20.56 15.76 -14.07
CA ASN A 622 -20.39 14.34 -14.35
C ASN A 622 -19.50 13.63 -13.31
N GLU A 623 -18.41 14.25 -12.89
CA GLU A 623 -17.59 13.75 -11.78
C GLU A 623 -18.39 13.67 -10.47
N LYS A 624 -19.18 14.70 -10.14
CA LYS A 624 -20.01 14.71 -8.93
C LYS A 624 -21.07 13.60 -8.98
N MET A 625 -21.66 13.34 -10.15
CA MET A 625 -22.55 12.19 -10.37
C MET A 625 -21.82 10.85 -10.19
N GLN A 626 -20.61 10.70 -10.73
CA GLN A 626 -19.81 9.47 -10.61
C GLN A 626 -19.36 9.21 -9.16
N LYS A 627 -18.92 10.25 -8.43
CA LYS A 627 -18.58 10.18 -7.00
C LYS A 627 -19.78 9.76 -6.16
N ALA A 628 -20.93 10.43 -6.31
CA ALA A 628 -22.17 10.05 -5.63
C ALA A 628 -22.63 8.62 -5.97
N ALA A 629 -22.48 8.17 -7.23
CA ALA A 629 -22.79 6.81 -7.64
C ALA A 629 -21.81 5.75 -7.09
N ALA A 630 -20.55 6.11 -6.85
CA ALA A 630 -19.56 5.25 -6.20
C ALA A 630 -19.82 5.16 -4.68
N GLU A 631 -20.06 6.29 -4.01
CA GLU A 631 -20.46 6.36 -2.60
C GLU A 631 -21.74 5.54 -2.32
N ALA A 632 -22.74 5.62 -3.21
CA ALA A 632 -23.96 4.84 -3.11
C ALA A 632 -23.77 3.32 -3.32
N ARG A 633 -22.70 2.89 -4.01
CA ARG A 633 -22.32 1.47 -4.10
C ARG A 633 -21.56 1.02 -2.86
N ALA A 634 -20.62 1.85 -2.38
CA ALA A 634 -19.83 1.56 -1.19
C ALA A 634 -20.71 1.42 0.06
N LYS A 635 -21.74 2.26 0.21
CA LYS A 635 -22.73 2.12 1.30
C LYS A 635 -23.49 0.81 1.22
N ARG A 636 -24.03 0.43 0.07
CA ARG A 636 -24.73 -0.86 -0.09
C ARG A 636 -23.82 -2.06 0.18
N ALA A 637 -22.57 -2.02 -0.26
CA ALA A 637 -21.62 -3.09 0.03
C ALA A 637 -21.36 -3.24 1.53
N ALA A 638 -21.23 -2.13 2.27
CA ALA A 638 -21.09 -2.16 3.73
C ALA A 638 -22.39 -2.56 4.45
N GLU A 639 -23.56 -2.20 3.91
CA GLU A 639 -24.88 -2.64 4.39
C GLU A 639 -25.09 -4.14 4.18
N GLU A 640 -24.68 -4.68 3.02
CA GLU A 640 -24.67 -6.12 2.70
C GLU A 640 -23.66 -6.90 3.56
N GLU A 641 -22.46 -6.36 3.80
CA GLU A 641 -21.43 -6.96 4.65
C GLU A 641 -21.85 -6.98 6.13
N HIS A 642 -22.53 -5.93 6.63
CA HIS A 642 -23.14 -5.95 7.96
C HIS A 642 -24.36 -6.89 8.05
N ALA A 643 -25.12 -7.09 6.97
CA ALA A 643 -26.26 -8.01 6.93
C ALA A 643 -25.83 -9.50 6.90
N ALA A 644 -24.61 -9.81 6.48
CA ALA A 644 -24.06 -11.16 6.39
C ALA A 644 -23.77 -11.85 7.75
N ALA A 645 -24.12 -11.23 8.88
CA ALA A 645 -23.97 -11.81 10.21
C ALA A 645 -24.83 -13.09 10.38
N PRO A 646 -24.30 -14.19 10.97
CA PRO A 646 -25.03 -15.46 11.07
C PRO A 646 -26.31 -15.36 11.93
N GLY A 647 -27.47 -15.47 11.28
CA GLY A 647 -28.77 -15.56 11.97
C GLY A 647 -29.96 -14.94 11.25
N CYS A 648 -29.74 -14.05 10.26
CA CYS A 648 -30.84 -13.37 9.57
C CYS A 648 -31.29 -14.10 8.28
N VAL A 649 -32.57 -14.49 8.21
CA VAL A 649 -33.17 -15.06 6.98
C VAL A 649 -33.33 -13.95 5.94
N HIS A 650 -32.50 -14.00 4.91
CA HIS A 650 -32.47 -12.98 3.85
C HIS A 650 -33.72 -13.04 2.96
N THR A 651 -34.41 -11.92 2.83
CA THR A 651 -35.44 -11.71 1.79
C THR A 651 -35.28 -10.32 1.18
N THR A 652 -35.36 -10.23 -0.14
CA THR A 652 -35.24 -8.96 -0.91
C THR A 652 -36.58 -8.25 -1.11
N ALA A 653 -37.60 -8.61 -0.31
CA ALA A 653 -38.91 -7.97 -0.31
C ALA A 653 -38.98 -6.91 0.80
N GLU A 654 -39.59 -5.76 0.52
CA GLU A 654 -39.95 -4.80 1.57
C GLU A 654 -40.83 -5.49 2.62
N GLN A 655 -40.39 -5.50 3.89
CA GLN A 655 -41.21 -6.03 4.97
C GLN A 655 -42.49 -5.18 5.08
N ARG A 656 -43.64 -5.81 4.85
CA ARG A 656 -44.94 -5.14 4.91
C ARG A 656 -45.21 -4.70 6.35
N PRO A 657 -45.61 -3.44 6.61
CA PRO A 657 -46.05 -3.01 7.93
C PRO A 657 -47.22 -3.88 8.40
N THR A 658 -46.98 -4.74 9.38
CA THR A 658 -47.99 -5.68 9.92
C THR A 658 -48.94 -5.03 10.92
N ALA A 659 -48.61 -3.82 11.38
CA ALA A 659 -49.37 -3.06 12.36
C ALA A 659 -49.46 -1.57 12.00
N TYR A 660 -50.45 -0.88 12.58
CA TYR A 660 -50.56 0.58 12.62
C TYR A 660 -50.59 1.07 14.06
N VAL A 661 -50.28 2.35 14.28
CA VAL A 661 -50.49 3.03 15.56
C VAL A 661 -51.79 3.83 15.43
N PRO A 662 -52.79 3.67 16.32
CA PRO A 662 -53.98 4.51 16.30
C PRO A 662 -53.70 5.89 16.90
N ASP A 663 -54.11 6.95 16.21
CA ASP A 663 -53.98 8.35 16.68
C ASP A 663 -55.13 8.78 17.63
N ASP A 664 -55.69 7.85 18.41
CA ASP A 664 -56.73 8.13 19.41
C ASP A 664 -56.09 8.64 20.71
N GLU A 665 -56.33 9.92 21.07
CA GLU A 665 -55.77 10.60 22.26
C GLU A 665 -56.03 9.94 23.63
N HIS A 666 -56.81 8.85 23.68
CA HIS A 666 -57.14 8.12 24.90
C HIS A 666 -56.62 6.67 24.89
N SER A 667 -55.73 6.31 23.96
CA SER A 667 -55.03 5.02 23.99
C SER A 667 -53.51 5.18 23.83
N LEU A 668 -52.75 4.32 24.50
CA LEU A 668 -51.28 4.33 24.40
C LEU A 668 -50.86 3.93 22.96
N PRO A 669 -49.79 4.54 22.41
CA PRO A 669 -49.34 4.33 21.02
C PRO A 669 -48.64 2.97 20.84
N LEU A 670 -49.40 1.90 21.03
CA LEU A 670 -48.98 0.51 20.87
C LEU A 670 -49.38 0.01 19.48
N PRO A 671 -48.46 -0.54 18.67
CA PRO A 671 -48.79 -1.03 17.33
C PRO A 671 -49.85 -2.13 17.36
N ARG A 672 -51.00 -1.88 16.74
CA ARG A 672 -52.09 -2.86 16.58
C ARG A 672 -51.98 -3.55 15.23
N PRO A 673 -52.05 -4.89 15.16
CA PRO A 673 -51.94 -5.60 13.90
C PRO A 673 -53.11 -5.22 12.97
N TYR A 674 -52.82 -5.09 11.67
CA TYR A 674 -53.89 -5.05 10.68
C TYR A 674 -54.63 -6.39 10.70
N GLY A 675 -55.96 -6.35 10.84
CA GLY A 675 -56.80 -7.55 10.82
C GLY A 675 -56.93 -8.17 9.43
N ALA A 676 -58.00 -8.95 9.22
CA ALA A 676 -58.28 -9.63 7.94
C ALA A 676 -58.44 -8.70 6.70
N LEU A 677 -58.46 -7.37 6.89
CA LEU A 677 -58.54 -6.34 5.86
C LEU A 677 -57.24 -5.51 5.79
N ALA A 678 -56.09 -6.18 5.72
CA ALA A 678 -54.78 -5.52 5.65
C ALA A 678 -54.60 -4.73 4.33
N PRO A 679 -54.11 -3.47 4.35
CA PRO A 679 -53.94 -2.66 3.15
C PRO A 679 -52.97 -3.29 2.14
N PHE A 680 -53.44 -3.51 0.91
CA PHE A 680 -52.63 -4.00 -0.19
C PHE A 680 -51.95 -2.83 -0.93
N LYS A 681 -50.63 -2.65 -0.73
CA LYS A 681 -49.78 -1.78 -1.57
C LYS A 681 -49.65 -2.45 -2.96
N PRO A 682 -50.16 -1.87 -4.06
CA PRO A 682 -49.95 -2.41 -5.39
C PRO A 682 -48.46 -2.38 -5.76
N SER A 683 -47.99 -3.41 -6.46
CA SER A 683 -46.61 -3.45 -6.96
C SER A 683 -46.36 -2.30 -7.93
N GLU A 684 -45.25 -1.58 -7.79
CA GLU A 684 -44.89 -0.54 -8.75
C GLU A 684 -44.65 -1.16 -10.14
N PRO A 685 -45.11 -0.50 -11.23
CA PRO A 685 -44.92 -1.00 -12.59
C PRO A 685 -43.43 -0.97 -12.95
N GLY A 686 -42.79 -2.14 -12.95
CA GLY A 686 -41.36 -2.29 -13.19
C GLY A 686 -40.89 -1.66 -14.50
N SER A 687 -39.63 -1.20 -14.54
CA SER A 687 -39.12 -0.26 -15.56
C SER A 687 -39.38 -0.66 -17.03
N ASN A 688 -39.49 -1.96 -17.33
CA ASN A 688 -39.86 -2.48 -18.65
C ASN A 688 -41.25 -2.03 -19.14
N MET A 689 -42.17 -1.61 -18.25
CA MET A 689 -43.49 -1.10 -18.64
C MET A 689 -43.45 0.23 -19.40
N ARG A 690 -42.29 0.92 -19.46
CA ARG A 690 -42.10 2.15 -20.27
C ARG A 690 -42.30 1.94 -21.78
N HIS A 691 -42.42 0.69 -22.24
CA HIS A 691 -42.63 0.35 -23.66
C HIS A 691 -44.03 -0.21 -23.99
N PHE A 692 -44.94 -0.34 -23.03
CA PHE A 692 -46.33 -0.70 -23.32
C PHE A 692 -47.12 0.51 -23.86
N ARG A 693 -47.28 0.59 -25.19
CA ARG A 693 -48.31 1.45 -25.79
C ARG A 693 -49.69 0.93 -25.39
N LYS A 694 -50.53 1.79 -24.80
CA LYS A 694 -51.96 1.48 -24.62
C LYS A 694 -52.61 1.24 -25.99
N PRO A 695 -53.50 0.25 -26.16
CA PRO A 695 -54.24 0.08 -27.40
C PRO A 695 -55.09 1.32 -27.67
N ALA A 696 -55.07 1.81 -28.91
CA ALA A 696 -55.91 2.92 -29.32
C ALA A 696 -57.36 2.44 -29.38
N VAL A 697 -58.21 2.94 -28.48
CA VAL A 697 -59.66 2.75 -28.54
C VAL A 697 -60.14 3.42 -29.82
N LYS A 698 -60.65 2.64 -30.78
CA LYS A 698 -61.35 3.19 -31.93
C LYS A 698 -62.60 3.93 -31.42
N PRO A 699 -62.93 5.11 -31.97
CA PRO A 699 -64.21 5.75 -31.64
C PRO A 699 -65.35 4.80 -31.99
N ILE A 700 -66.37 4.77 -31.13
CA ILE A 700 -67.64 4.11 -31.42
C ILE A 700 -68.39 5.05 -32.36
N GLU A 701 -68.59 4.62 -33.60
CA GLU A 701 -69.59 5.22 -34.48
C GLU A 701 -70.99 4.86 -33.95
N ILE A 702 -71.92 5.81 -34.02
CA ILE A 702 -73.30 5.71 -33.50
C ILE A 702 -74.22 5.12 -34.58
#